data_AF-A0A812V8Q1-F1
#
_entry.id   AF-A0A812V8Q1-F1
#
_cell.length_a   1.000
_cell.length_b   1.000
_cell.length_c   1.000
_cell.angle_alpha   90.00
_cell.angle_beta   90.00
_cell.angle_gamma   90.00
#
_symmetry.space_group_name_H-M   'P 1'
#
loop_
_entity.id
_entity.type
_entity.pdbx_description
1 polymer ?
#
loop_
_entity_poly.entity_id
_entity_poly.type
_entity_poly.pdbx_seq_one_letter_code
_entity_poly.pdbx_strand_id
1 'polypeptide(L)'
;MLLKAARDGDLEAWERKQLPPTSAAETWSKAAAEAVLMSRLQTAARVSVDASRRLEIRGDDFVLNGHVHRIISGSVSYFRVLPPQWRDRMEKLKALGCNAAEVYVPWNLHEPEPGSFDFEGRCDLSAFLELCQELREETQELQLDVLLRPGPYICAEWDFGGLPWWLLRNPDPVPLRSSDPKFLEAVERWWCSQLLPRIRPHLAANGGPIIAMQVENEYGYWGIDPDYLEKLRKMMLDTLGSECPLLFTSDGTFWPDLQAQLWDCGTWSALANGGLDSMLRTANFGWFDAWGALTGKSFRDPKDVARTLRGILDAGASVNFFVFHGGTSFGFCGPGGNISQVGQYEPQVTSYDYGGLLDEAGEITTKYLRCREVLADFLKQPELLERSFPKTRRLPESPPLEIEASLSLEQALPSLARAKDPVKSAVPLAAEQVGLGYGYILYRSQIPASDLPLTFGDDVIRDFASVLLEGRVLGTIYRNDSGRSREFQVPKAGRLEVLVEMMGRVNFGPALLQERKGLVGPGCVQLGTPFTGPLRAILGWEIFALPMDEESLAQLPWDACEGTAARKSAWERGPRFFRYSLHVQQPADGFLALEGFIKGFACVNGFNLGRYWQVGPQQTLYIPYPVLRRGKNEVLVFDIDSPELGEAEDMPVLMWYPQWTPLVALAASGSVDRAQVVAELLSAQTASAELADETVAQHFVKARDKHPACPQIDFQGPQTTVPASADGFSGTALTKALAALHPNEMESFVGDLRPEAESVSLSLLSFHIVVVVVVVVVLLVAVAVAVAVAFAADAAGAVVVVAAAVVVVSIGMRI
;
A
#
# COMPACT_ATOMS: atom_id res chain seq x y z
N MET A 1 28.36 -31.78 24.34
CA MET A 1 28.22 -32.80 25.41
C MET A 1 26.88 -33.53 25.33
N LEU A 2 25.75 -32.81 25.28
CA LEU A 2 24.40 -33.40 25.09
C LEU A 2 24.27 -34.28 23.84
N LEU A 3 24.77 -33.80 22.69
CA LEU A 3 24.80 -34.56 21.43
C LEU A 3 25.63 -35.87 21.52
N LYS A 4 26.61 -35.92 22.43
CA LYS A 4 27.40 -37.13 22.68
C LYS A 4 26.62 -38.13 23.55
N ALA A 5 25.95 -37.66 24.61
CA ALA A 5 25.11 -38.50 25.46
C ALA A 5 23.90 -39.09 24.71
N ALA A 6 23.29 -38.33 23.78
CA ALA A 6 22.22 -38.81 22.92
C ALA A 6 22.68 -39.88 21.93
N ARG A 7 23.92 -39.77 21.43
CA ARG A 7 24.51 -40.77 20.53
C ARG A 7 24.88 -42.06 21.24
N ASP A 8 25.30 -41.96 22.51
CA ASP A 8 25.76 -43.09 23.32
C ASP A 8 24.62 -43.75 24.12
N GLY A 9 23.37 -43.27 23.99
CA GLY A 9 22.19 -43.83 24.66
C GLY A 9 22.13 -43.60 26.17
N ASP A 10 22.91 -42.65 26.70
CA ASP A 10 23.12 -42.42 28.14
C ASP A 10 22.61 -41.03 28.58
N LEU A 11 21.44 -40.65 28.07
CA LEU A 11 20.77 -39.37 28.38
C LEU A 11 20.39 -39.27 29.87
N GLU A 12 19.97 -40.36 30.49
CA GLU A 12 19.55 -40.39 31.90
C GLU A 12 20.69 -40.16 32.90
N ALA A 13 21.94 -40.53 32.57
CA ALA A 13 23.10 -40.25 33.42
C ALA A 13 23.61 -38.82 33.23
N TRP A 14 23.40 -38.23 32.05
CA TRP A 14 23.69 -36.81 31.80
C TRP A 14 22.74 -35.91 32.58
N GLU A 15 21.44 -36.20 32.57
CA GLU A 15 20.42 -35.43 33.30
C GLU A 15 20.61 -35.48 34.82
N ARG A 16 20.98 -36.65 35.39
CA ARG A 16 21.25 -36.80 36.83
C ARG A 16 22.42 -35.96 37.35
N LYS A 17 23.32 -35.49 36.47
CA LYS A 17 24.50 -34.71 36.85
C LYS A 17 24.32 -33.20 36.78
N GLN A 18 23.24 -32.69 36.16
CA GLN A 18 23.12 -31.27 35.78
C GLN A 18 22.04 -30.48 36.53
N LEU A 19 21.17 -31.11 37.33
CA LEU A 19 20.01 -30.42 37.94
C LEU A 19 19.91 -30.61 39.46
N PRO A 20 19.85 -29.53 40.26
CA PRO A 20 19.51 -29.59 41.69
C PRO A 20 17.99 -29.73 41.90
N PRO A 21 17.53 -30.14 43.10
CA PRO A 21 16.13 -30.55 43.30
C PRO A 21 15.16 -29.38 43.56
N THR A 22 14.06 -29.42 42.81
CA THR A 22 12.66 -28.99 43.09
C THR A 22 12.26 -27.50 43.02
N SER A 23 11.21 -27.20 42.23
CA SER A 23 9.90 -26.75 42.73
C SER A 23 8.79 -26.92 41.66
N ALA A 24 7.53 -27.07 42.10
CA ALA A 24 6.39 -27.59 41.34
C ALA A 24 5.69 -26.59 40.37
N ALA A 25 6.40 -25.61 39.81
CA ALA A 25 5.82 -24.60 38.90
C ALA A 25 6.10 -24.87 37.40
N GLU A 26 6.92 -25.87 37.05
CA GLU A 26 7.39 -26.09 35.66
C GLU A 26 6.64 -27.19 34.89
N THR A 27 5.64 -27.83 35.49
CA THR A 27 4.96 -28.99 34.88
C THR A 27 4.11 -28.63 33.65
N TRP A 28 3.77 -27.36 33.44
CA TRP A 28 3.05 -26.89 32.24
C TRP A 28 3.98 -26.51 31.08
N SER A 29 5.26 -26.19 31.34
CA SER A 29 6.24 -25.86 30.28
C SER A 29 6.91 -27.12 29.73
N LYS A 30 7.18 -28.11 30.61
CA LYS A 30 7.86 -29.34 30.23
C LYS A 30 7.02 -30.24 29.31
N ALA A 31 5.73 -30.41 29.59
CA ALA A 31 4.83 -31.20 28.75
C ALA A 31 4.60 -30.55 27.37
N ALA A 32 4.56 -29.22 27.30
CA ALA A 32 4.46 -28.48 26.03
C ALA A 32 5.76 -28.58 25.21
N ALA A 33 6.91 -28.44 25.87
CA ALA A 33 8.21 -28.59 25.23
C ALA A 33 8.48 -30.04 24.77
N GLU A 34 8.10 -31.03 25.57
CA GLU A 34 8.19 -32.46 25.21
C GLU A 34 7.19 -32.81 24.09
N ALA A 35 5.97 -32.23 24.08
CA ALA A 35 5.02 -32.41 22.99
C ALA A 35 5.50 -31.77 21.68
N VAL A 36 6.10 -30.58 21.73
CA VAL A 36 6.71 -29.92 20.56
C VAL A 36 7.94 -30.68 20.09
N LEU A 37 8.78 -31.18 20.99
CA LEU A 37 9.96 -31.96 20.65
C LEU A 37 9.60 -33.33 20.08
N MET A 38 8.62 -34.03 20.67
CA MET A 38 8.14 -35.31 20.17
C MET A 38 7.36 -35.16 18.87
N SER A 39 6.63 -34.06 18.69
CA SER A 39 6.04 -33.68 17.39
C SER A 39 7.14 -33.48 16.35
N ARG A 40 8.16 -32.65 16.63
CA ARG A 40 9.31 -32.43 15.73
C ARG A 40 10.11 -33.70 15.43
N LEU A 41 10.27 -34.61 16.41
CA LEU A 41 10.94 -35.90 16.24
C LEU A 41 10.08 -36.91 15.46
N GLN A 42 8.75 -36.88 15.61
CA GLN A 42 7.83 -37.69 14.81
C GLN A 42 7.71 -37.18 13.37
N THR A 43 7.78 -35.87 13.16
CA THR A 43 7.90 -35.25 11.82
C THR A 43 9.23 -35.64 11.19
N ALA A 44 10.34 -35.59 11.93
CA ALA A 44 11.66 -36.03 11.44
C ALA A 44 11.74 -37.54 11.13
N ALA A 45 10.96 -38.38 11.82
CA ALA A 45 10.95 -39.83 11.63
C ALA A 45 9.98 -40.32 10.53
N ARG A 46 9.09 -39.46 10.01
CA ARG A 46 8.12 -39.79 8.95
C ARG A 46 8.52 -39.32 7.55
N VAL A 47 9.65 -38.63 7.41
CA VAL A 47 10.20 -38.29 6.09
C VAL A 47 10.81 -39.55 5.48
N SER A 48 9.99 -40.36 4.80
CA SER A 48 10.51 -41.06 3.64
C SER A 48 10.95 -39.96 2.67
N VAL A 49 12.26 -39.73 2.60
CA VAL A 49 12.86 -38.75 1.70
C VAL A 49 12.46 -39.13 0.29
N ASP A 50 11.46 -38.45 -0.28
CA ASP A 50 11.21 -38.47 -1.71
C ASP A 50 12.33 -37.66 -2.34
N ALA A 51 13.44 -38.35 -2.64
CA ALA A 51 14.66 -37.80 -3.21
C ALA A 51 14.45 -37.22 -4.64
N SER A 52 13.23 -36.89 -5.04
CA SER A 52 12.86 -36.52 -6.41
C SER A 52 11.92 -35.32 -6.56
N ARG A 53 11.59 -34.57 -5.48
CA ARG A 53 10.70 -33.40 -5.61
C ARG A 53 11.36 -32.21 -6.31
N ARG A 54 11.25 -32.19 -7.64
CA ARG A 54 11.87 -31.19 -8.50
C ARG A 54 10.91 -30.74 -9.60
N LEU A 55 10.82 -29.42 -9.77
CA LEU A 55 10.17 -28.83 -10.93
C LEU A 55 11.12 -28.86 -12.13
N GLU A 56 10.67 -29.43 -13.22
CA GLU A 56 11.37 -29.52 -14.49
C GLU A 56 10.50 -28.94 -15.60
N ILE A 57 11.11 -28.66 -16.74
CA ILE A 57 10.39 -28.29 -17.96
C ILE A 57 10.67 -29.34 -19.00
N ARG A 58 9.60 -29.89 -19.58
CA ARG A 58 9.64 -30.94 -20.61
C ARG A 58 8.76 -30.50 -21.76
N GLY A 59 9.37 -30.09 -22.86
CA GLY A 59 8.63 -29.39 -23.92
C GLY A 59 8.03 -28.10 -23.37
N ASP A 60 6.75 -27.87 -23.64
CA ASP A 60 6.03 -26.64 -23.26
C ASP A 60 5.31 -26.76 -21.91
N ASP A 61 5.61 -27.81 -21.14
CA ASP A 61 4.97 -28.12 -19.86
C ASP A 61 5.94 -28.05 -18.68
N PHE A 62 5.43 -27.55 -17.56
CA PHE A 62 6.02 -27.76 -16.24
C PHE A 62 5.72 -29.18 -15.78
N VAL A 63 6.72 -29.86 -15.23
CA VAL A 63 6.61 -31.22 -14.71
C VAL A 63 7.14 -31.25 -13.28
N LEU A 64 6.27 -31.57 -12.33
CA LEU A 64 6.62 -31.75 -10.92
C LEU A 64 6.41 -33.22 -10.56
N ASN A 65 7.45 -33.88 -10.03
CA ASN A 65 7.43 -35.31 -9.66
C ASN A 65 7.03 -36.23 -10.82
N GLY A 66 7.41 -35.88 -12.05
CA GLY A 66 7.08 -36.65 -13.26
C GLY A 66 5.66 -36.42 -13.80
N HIS A 67 4.84 -35.57 -13.17
CA HIS A 67 3.50 -35.22 -13.63
C HIS A 67 3.43 -33.79 -14.14
N VAL A 68 2.66 -33.56 -15.21
CA VAL A 68 2.38 -32.20 -15.69
C VAL A 68 1.77 -31.38 -14.57
N HIS A 69 2.33 -30.20 -14.32
CA HIS A 69 2.01 -29.36 -13.18
C HIS A 69 1.66 -27.95 -13.65
N ARG A 70 0.35 -27.66 -13.75
CA ARG A 70 -0.14 -26.32 -14.08
C ARG A 70 0.01 -25.40 -12.86
N ILE A 71 0.88 -24.40 -12.93
CA ILE A 71 1.08 -23.47 -11.82
C ILE A 71 -0.07 -22.44 -11.79
N ILE A 72 -0.75 -22.35 -10.66
CA ILE A 72 -1.75 -21.33 -10.37
C ILE A 72 -1.29 -20.66 -9.08
N SER A 73 -0.55 -19.58 -9.25
CA SER A 73 0.16 -18.87 -8.20
C SER A 73 -0.54 -17.56 -7.84
N GLY A 74 -0.38 -17.10 -6.60
CA GLY A 74 -0.72 -15.74 -6.20
C GLY A 74 0.43 -15.07 -5.46
N SER A 75 0.73 -13.82 -5.80
CA SER A 75 1.77 -13.03 -5.14
C SER A 75 1.32 -12.60 -3.75
N VAL A 76 2.14 -12.90 -2.74
CA VAL A 76 1.96 -12.53 -1.33
C VAL A 76 3.26 -11.94 -0.80
N SER A 77 3.20 -10.70 -0.31
CA SER A 77 4.33 -10.06 0.36
C SER A 77 4.25 -10.30 1.87
N TYR A 78 4.94 -11.32 2.39
CA TYR A 78 4.91 -11.66 3.82
C TYR A 78 5.32 -10.47 4.72
N PHE A 79 6.18 -9.57 4.23
CA PHE A 79 6.64 -8.37 4.92
C PHE A 79 5.60 -7.22 4.97
N ARG A 80 4.50 -7.33 4.20
CA ARG A 80 3.34 -6.40 4.19
C ARG A 80 2.16 -6.90 5.03
N VAL A 81 2.29 -8.06 5.68
CA VAL A 81 1.28 -8.71 6.52
C VAL A 81 1.93 -9.15 7.82
N LEU A 82 1.26 -8.95 8.97
CA LEU A 82 1.86 -9.36 10.24
C LEU A 82 1.77 -10.89 10.45
N PRO A 83 2.74 -11.53 11.12
CA PRO A 83 2.80 -12.99 11.24
C PRO A 83 1.52 -13.68 11.70
N PRO A 84 0.77 -13.16 12.71
CA PRO A 84 -0.48 -13.79 13.14
C PRO A 84 -1.56 -13.85 12.06
N GLN A 85 -1.44 -13.06 10.99
CA GLN A 85 -2.38 -13.00 9.88
C GLN A 85 -1.96 -13.85 8.67
N TRP A 86 -0.71 -14.33 8.58
CA TRP A 86 -0.22 -15.06 7.41
C TRP A 86 -1.08 -16.28 7.08
N ARG A 87 -1.43 -17.10 8.09
CA ARG A 87 -2.23 -18.32 7.89
C ARG A 87 -3.57 -18.01 7.22
N ASP A 88 -4.28 -16.97 7.66
CA ASP A 88 -5.55 -16.56 7.04
C ASP A 88 -5.38 -16.22 5.55
N ARG A 89 -4.33 -15.47 5.18
CA ARG A 89 -4.09 -15.09 3.78
C ARG A 89 -3.77 -16.31 2.92
N MET A 90 -2.97 -17.23 3.44
CA MET A 90 -2.56 -18.43 2.72
C MET A 90 -3.69 -19.46 2.60
N GLU A 91 -4.55 -19.58 3.61
CA GLU A 91 -5.76 -20.42 3.51
C GLU A 91 -6.74 -19.88 2.46
N LYS A 92 -6.92 -18.55 2.39
CA LYS A 92 -7.69 -17.90 1.33
C LYS A 92 -7.06 -18.10 -0.05
N LEU A 93 -5.73 -18.08 -0.17
CA LEU A 93 -5.03 -18.37 -1.42
C LEU A 93 -5.34 -19.80 -1.91
N LYS A 94 -5.24 -20.79 -1.02
CA LYS A 94 -5.59 -22.17 -1.33
C LYS A 94 -7.08 -22.34 -1.65
N ALA A 95 -7.95 -21.62 -0.95
CA ALA A 95 -9.39 -21.67 -1.19
C ALA A 95 -9.84 -21.01 -2.50
N LEU A 96 -8.99 -20.19 -3.11
CA LEU A 96 -9.20 -19.70 -4.47
C LEU A 96 -8.99 -20.81 -5.51
N GLY A 97 -8.19 -21.83 -5.19
CA GLY A 97 -7.73 -22.87 -6.12
C GLY A 97 -6.27 -22.71 -6.54
N CYS A 98 -5.52 -21.80 -5.92
CA CYS A 98 -4.08 -21.67 -6.15
C CYS A 98 -3.32 -22.86 -5.55
N ASN A 99 -2.28 -23.31 -6.25
CA ASN A 99 -1.38 -24.36 -5.82
C ASN A 99 0.05 -23.86 -5.54
N ALA A 100 0.31 -22.56 -5.73
CA ALA A 100 1.58 -21.94 -5.41
C ALA A 100 1.37 -20.52 -4.86
N ALA A 101 2.38 -20.04 -4.14
CA ALA A 101 2.55 -18.66 -3.74
C ALA A 101 3.84 -18.10 -4.35
N GLU A 102 3.78 -16.86 -4.83
CA GLU A 102 4.95 -16.13 -5.27
C GLU A 102 5.36 -15.12 -4.17
N VAL A 103 6.65 -15.12 -3.82
CA VAL A 103 7.16 -14.40 -2.65
C VAL A 103 8.46 -13.65 -2.97
N TYR A 104 8.44 -12.32 -2.86
CA TYR A 104 9.65 -11.49 -2.85
C TYR A 104 10.38 -11.48 -1.51
N VAL A 105 11.69 -11.16 -1.53
CA VAL A 105 12.50 -10.96 -0.31
C VAL A 105 13.14 -9.55 -0.31
N PRO A 106 12.70 -8.63 0.56
CA PRO A 106 13.20 -7.25 0.61
C PRO A 106 14.52 -7.15 1.39
N TRP A 107 15.65 -7.04 0.68
CA TRP A 107 16.97 -6.97 1.31
C TRP A 107 17.10 -5.82 2.33
N ASN A 108 16.60 -4.63 2.01
CA ASN A 108 16.63 -3.46 2.88
C ASN A 108 15.95 -3.64 4.23
N LEU A 109 14.93 -4.49 4.30
CA LEU A 109 14.22 -4.80 5.54
C LEU A 109 15.00 -5.81 6.39
N HIS A 110 15.68 -6.76 5.74
CA HIS A 110 16.53 -7.73 6.42
C HIS A 110 17.90 -7.18 6.79
N GLU A 111 18.45 -6.20 6.10
CA GLU A 111 19.73 -5.56 6.41
C GLU A 111 19.57 -4.03 6.53
N PRO A 112 18.83 -3.55 7.55
CA PRO A 112 18.52 -2.12 7.72
C PRO A 112 19.78 -1.27 7.94
N GLU A 113 20.83 -1.84 8.52
CA GLU A 113 22.17 -1.28 8.64
C GLU A 113 23.20 -2.31 8.14
N PRO A 114 24.35 -1.88 7.58
CA PRO A 114 25.34 -2.80 7.03
C PRO A 114 25.79 -3.85 8.06
N GLY A 115 25.62 -5.13 7.74
CA GLY A 115 25.99 -6.27 8.58
C GLY A 115 25.01 -6.59 9.72
N SER A 116 23.94 -5.81 9.89
CA SER A 116 22.91 -6.05 10.91
C SER A 116 21.71 -6.73 10.26
N PHE A 117 21.52 -8.03 10.54
CA PHE A 117 20.48 -8.82 9.89
C PHE A 117 19.27 -9.09 10.78
N ASP A 118 18.07 -8.87 10.27
CA ASP A 118 16.79 -9.17 10.94
C ASP A 118 16.00 -10.24 10.16
N PHE A 119 15.63 -11.31 10.87
CA PHE A 119 14.79 -12.41 10.39
C PHE A 119 13.73 -12.78 11.43
N GLU A 120 13.35 -11.84 12.29
CA GLU A 120 12.33 -12.04 13.32
C GLU A 120 11.02 -11.32 12.97
N GLY A 121 9.93 -11.68 13.66
CA GLY A 121 8.64 -11.01 13.49
C GLY A 121 8.17 -11.00 12.04
N ARG A 122 7.88 -9.82 11.48
CA ARG A 122 7.45 -9.67 10.07
C ARG A 122 8.55 -10.01 9.05
N CYS A 123 9.80 -10.09 9.49
CA CYS A 123 10.96 -10.46 8.67
C CYS A 123 11.26 -11.97 8.73
N ASP A 124 10.49 -12.76 9.47
CA ASP A 124 10.69 -14.20 9.62
C ASP A 124 10.22 -14.98 8.39
N LEU A 125 11.06 -14.95 7.35
CA LEU A 125 10.85 -15.69 6.11
C LEU A 125 10.82 -17.21 6.37
N SER A 126 11.58 -17.72 7.34
CA SER A 126 11.63 -19.17 7.61
C SER A 126 10.29 -19.64 8.17
N ALA A 127 9.74 -18.93 9.16
CA ALA A 127 8.42 -19.24 9.69
C ALA A 127 7.31 -19.12 8.63
N PHE A 128 7.40 -18.14 7.72
CA PHE A 128 6.44 -18.03 6.60
C PHE A 128 6.54 -19.24 5.65
N LEU A 129 7.75 -19.69 5.33
CA LEU A 129 7.97 -20.87 4.48
C LEU A 129 7.56 -22.18 5.19
N GLU A 130 7.80 -22.29 6.50
CA GLU A 130 7.30 -23.40 7.33
C GLU A 130 5.77 -23.46 7.30
N LEU A 131 5.07 -22.32 7.44
CA LEU A 131 3.62 -22.27 7.29
C LEU A 131 3.16 -22.73 5.90
N CYS A 132 3.84 -22.31 4.83
CA CYS A 132 3.52 -22.78 3.48
C CYS A 132 3.68 -24.31 3.36
N GLN A 133 4.74 -24.85 3.96
CA GLN A 133 4.99 -26.29 4.04
C GLN A 133 3.92 -27.04 4.85
N GLU A 134 3.56 -26.53 6.04
CA GLU A 134 2.48 -27.08 6.86
C GLU A 134 1.18 -27.16 6.07
N LEU A 135 0.78 -26.04 5.45
CA LEU A 135 -0.44 -25.98 4.65
C LEU A 135 -0.39 -26.93 3.44
N ARG A 136 0.78 -27.15 2.82
CA ARG A 136 0.93 -28.15 1.75
C ARG A 136 0.71 -29.58 2.26
N GLU A 137 1.13 -29.88 3.48
CA GLU A 137 1.05 -31.22 4.08
C GLU A 137 -0.33 -31.53 4.67
N GLU A 138 -1.05 -30.52 5.17
CA GLU A 138 -2.37 -30.65 5.81
C GLU A 138 -3.48 -31.18 4.86
N THR A 139 -3.39 -30.90 3.55
CA THR A 139 -4.43 -31.31 2.59
C THR A 139 -3.83 -32.06 1.40
N GLN A 140 -4.22 -33.32 1.22
CA GLN A 140 -3.80 -34.11 0.04
C GLN A 140 -4.37 -33.58 -1.29
N GLU A 141 -5.35 -32.66 -1.24
CA GLU A 141 -6.12 -32.21 -2.40
C GLU A 141 -5.51 -31.00 -3.12
N LEU A 142 -4.77 -30.13 -2.42
CA LEU A 142 -4.14 -28.93 -2.99
C LEU A 142 -2.75 -28.72 -2.39
N GLN A 143 -1.73 -28.88 -3.23
CA GLN A 143 -0.33 -28.54 -2.91
C GLN A 143 -0.21 -27.02 -2.74
N LEU A 144 0.66 -26.55 -1.84
CA LEU A 144 1.04 -25.14 -1.75
C LEU A 144 2.54 -25.02 -1.90
N ASP A 145 2.97 -24.72 -3.12
CA ASP A 145 4.35 -24.49 -3.49
C ASP A 145 4.78 -23.03 -3.37
N VAL A 146 6.08 -22.79 -3.43
CA VAL A 146 6.64 -21.43 -3.40
C VAL A 146 7.52 -21.19 -4.63
N LEU A 147 7.21 -20.08 -5.33
CA LEU A 147 8.06 -19.43 -6.32
C LEU A 147 8.77 -18.26 -5.62
N LEU A 148 10.03 -18.44 -5.23
CA LEU A 148 10.75 -17.43 -4.46
C LEU A 148 11.46 -16.43 -5.39
N ARG A 149 11.31 -15.14 -5.13
CA ARG A 149 11.97 -14.04 -5.86
C ARG A 149 12.94 -13.30 -4.91
N PRO A 150 14.16 -13.82 -4.72
CA PRO A 150 15.10 -13.35 -3.69
C PRO A 150 15.81 -12.01 -3.97
N GLY A 151 15.53 -11.35 -5.10
CA GLY A 151 16.12 -10.04 -5.45
C GLY A 151 17.43 -10.14 -6.25
N PRO A 152 18.51 -9.39 -5.90
CA PRO A 152 18.65 -8.52 -4.72
C PRO A 152 17.80 -7.24 -4.80
N TYR A 153 17.39 -6.86 -6.01
CA TYR A 153 16.39 -5.84 -6.29
C TYR A 153 15.06 -6.52 -6.65
N ILE A 154 13.95 -6.04 -6.10
CA ILE A 154 12.60 -6.62 -6.24
C ILE A 154 11.58 -5.66 -6.88
N CYS A 155 11.91 -4.37 -7.05
CA CYS A 155 10.94 -3.34 -7.41
C CYS A 155 9.77 -3.29 -6.40
N ALA A 156 8.66 -3.97 -6.72
CA ALA A 156 7.52 -4.28 -5.85
C ALA A 156 6.85 -3.08 -5.18
N GLU A 157 7.00 -1.88 -5.76
CA GLU A 157 6.54 -0.62 -5.16
C GLU A 157 7.04 -0.46 -3.70
N TRP A 158 8.24 -0.96 -3.43
CA TRP A 158 8.86 -0.97 -2.12
C TRP A 158 10.03 0.03 -2.08
N ASP A 159 10.39 0.57 -0.91
CA ASP A 159 11.49 1.54 -0.82
C ASP A 159 12.75 1.03 -1.51
N PHE A 160 13.26 1.84 -2.44
CA PHE A 160 14.48 1.58 -3.19
C PHE A 160 14.51 0.23 -3.94
N GLY A 161 13.33 -0.31 -4.26
CA GLY A 161 13.18 -1.62 -4.88
C GLY A 161 13.74 -2.75 -4.02
N GLY A 162 13.73 -2.59 -2.69
CA GLY A 162 14.28 -3.55 -1.74
C GLY A 162 15.79 -3.44 -1.54
N LEU A 163 16.49 -2.53 -2.21
CA LEU A 163 17.92 -2.31 -1.99
C LEU A 163 18.16 -1.52 -0.70
N PRO A 164 19.18 -1.83 0.12
CA PRO A 164 19.45 -1.05 1.32
C PRO A 164 19.94 0.37 1.03
N TRP A 165 19.40 1.36 1.76
CA TRP A 165 19.77 2.77 1.64
C TRP A 165 21.28 3.03 1.81
N TRP A 166 21.95 2.23 2.62
CA TRP A 166 23.36 2.41 2.95
C TRP A 166 24.28 2.16 1.75
N LEU A 167 23.78 1.58 0.65
CA LEU A 167 24.48 1.52 -0.64
C LEU A 167 24.76 2.92 -1.22
N LEU A 168 23.99 3.94 -0.82
CA LEU A 168 24.14 5.34 -1.24
C LEU A 168 25.05 6.17 -0.30
N ARG A 169 25.56 5.58 0.79
CA ARG A 169 26.37 6.27 1.81
C ARG A 169 27.70 6.79 1.24
N ASN A 170 28.27 6.08 0.26
CA ASN A 170 29.47 6.55 -0.43
C ASN A 170 29.12 7.79 -1.26
N PRO A 171 29.85 8.93 -1.16
CA PRO A 171 29.64 10.09 -2.01
C PRO A 171 29.85 9.80 -3.50
N ASP A 172 30.74 8.87 -3.85
CA ASP A 172 30.94 8.42 -5.23
C ASP A 172 29.78 7.50 -5.64
N PRO A 173 29.12 7.75 -6.79
CA PRO A 173 28.06 6.88 -7.28
C PRO A 173 28.55 5.45 -7.46
N VAL A 174 27.88 4.49 -6.82
CA VAL A 174 28.06 3.06 -7.09
C VAL A 174 27.02 2.66 -8.14
N PRO A 175 27.42 2.12 -9.31
CA PRO A 175 26.47 1.61 -10.29
C PRO A 175 25.70 0.41 -9.72
N LEU A 176 24.49 0.65 -9.21
CA LEU A 176 23.63 -0.38 -8.67
C LEU A 176 23.14 -1.30 -9.79
N ARG A 177 22.82 -2.56 -9.45
CA ARG A 177 22.33 -3.56 -10.42
C ARG A 177 23.27 -3.70 -11.64
N SER A 178 24.56 -3.84 -11.36
CA SER A 178 25.61 -3.97 -12.36
C SER A 178 26.72 -4.90 -11.89
N SER A 179 27.66 -5.18 -12.79
CA SER A 179 28.86 -5.97 -12.52
C SER A 179 29.93 -5.25 -11.69
N ASP A 180 29.65 -4.05 -11.16
CA ASP A 180 30.54 -3.30 -10.28
C ASP A 180 30.91 -4.13 -9.04
N PRO A 181 32.21 -4.28 -8.71
CA PRO A 181 32.66 -5.10 -7.58
C PRO A 181 32.07 -4.68 -6.24
N LYS A 182 31.87 -3.37 -5.97
CA LYS A 182 31.37 -2.90 -4.68
C LYS A 182 29.91 -3.31 -4.48
N PHE A 183 29.11 -3.27 -5.54
CA PHE A 183 27.73 -3.75 -5.50
C PHE A 183 27.68 -5.26 -5.34
N LEU A 184 28.44 -6.01 -6.16
CA LEU A 184 28.47 -7.46 -6.10
C LEU A 184 28.96 -8.02 -4.77
N GLU A 185 29.97 -7.41 -4.14
CA GLU A 185 30.43 -7.79 -2.80
C GLU A 185 29.31 -7.65 -1.75
N ALA A 186 28.48 -6.62 -1.87
CA ALA A 186 27.33 -6.44 -0.99
C ALA A 186 26.26 -7.52 -1.24
N VAL A 187 25.96 -7.81 -2.51
CA VAL A 187 25.02 -8.87 -2.90
C VAL A 187 25.51 -10.24 -2.45
N GLU A 188 26.80 -10.54 -2.58
CA GLU A 188 27.38 -11.81 -2.16
C GLU A 188 27.27 -12.02 -0.65
N ARG A 189 27.52 -10.97 0.16
CA ARG A 189 27.29 -11.04 1.61
C ARG A 189 25.82 -11.30 1.93
N TRP A 190 24.91 -10.59 1.27
CA TRP A 190 23.48 -10.77 1.48
C TRP A 190 23.00 -12.17 1.09
N TRP A 191 23.24 -12.58 -0.15
CA TRP A 191 22.75 -13.85 -0.66
C TRP A 191 23.52 -15.05 -0.14
N CYS A 192 24.82 -15.11 -0.38
CA CYS A 192 25.61 -16.30 -0.14
C CYS A 192 25.83 -16.53 1.36
N SER A 193 25.98 -15.46 2.15
CA SER A 193 26.24 -15.60 3.59
C SER A 193 24.97 -15.58 4.45
N GLN A 194 23.86 -14.97 4.00
CA GLN A 194 22.68 -14.80 4.84
C GLN A 194 21.42 -15.48 4.30
N LEU A 195 20.95 -15.09 3.11
CA LEU A 195 19.65 -15.53 2.60
C LEU A 195 19.65 -16.99 2.15
N LEU A 196 20.56 -17.36 1.24
CA LEU A 196 20.59 -18.69 0.62
C LEU A 196 20.78 -19.83 1.66
N PRO A 197 21.69 -19.72 2.65
CA PRO A 197 21.80 -20.73 3.70
C PRO A 197 20.52 -20.89 4.55
N ARG A 198 19.77 -19.80 4.78
CA ARG A 198 18.53 -19.83 5.57
C ARG A 198 17.36 -20.45 4.81
N ILE A 199 17.26 -20.23 3.51
CA ILE A 199 16.20 -20.85 2.69
C ILE A 199 16.51 -22.30 2.30
N ARG A 200 17.77 -22.75 2.43
CA ARG A 200 18.22 -24.09 2.03
C ARG A 200 17.35 -25.23 2.60
N PRO A 201 16.96 -25.24 3.89
CA PRO A 201 16.05 -26.27 4.43
C PRO A 201 14.66 -26.27 3.77
N HIS A 202 14.23 -25.14 3.21
CA HIS A 202 12.93 -24.95 2.57
C HIS A 202 12.93 -25.24 1.06
N LEU A 203 14.05 -25.67 0.49
CA LEU A 203 14.13 -26.10 -0.90
C LEU A 203 13.40 -27.43 -1.10
N ALA A 204 12.74 -27.61 -2.25
CA ALA A 204 12.02 -28.85 -2.57
C ALA A 204 12.92 -30.08 -2.57
N ALA A 205 14.19 -29.93 -2.98
CA ALA A 205 15.21 -30.99 -2.89
C ALA A 205 15.46 -31.48 -1.43
N ASN A 206 15.17 -30.62 -0.45
CA ASN A 206 15.29 -30.90 0.98
C ASN A 206 13.93 -31.13 1.65
N GLY A 207 12.86 -31.33 0.86
CA GLY A 207 11.49 -31.55 1.33
C GLY A 207 10.68 -30.28 1.59
N GLY A 208 11.25 -29.10 1.41
CA GLY A 208 10.56 -27.82 1.60
C GLY A 208 9.66 -27.39 0.42
N PRO A 209 8.99 -26.23 0.50
CA PRO A 209 7.99 -25.80 -0.48
C PRO A 209 8.57 -25.05 -1.69
N ILE A 210 9.85 -24.62 -1.66
CA ILE A 210 10.42 -23.81 -2.74
C ILE A 210 10.77 -24.69 -3.95
N ILE A 211 10.02 -24.55 -5.04
CA ILE A 211 10.20 -25.34 -6.27
C ILE A 211 10.91 -24.57 -7.39
N ALA A 212 10.91 -23.24 -7.33
CA ALA A 212 11.58 -22.37 -8.30
C ALA A 212 12.10 -21.09 -7.63
N MET A 213 13.17 -20.53 -8.19
CA MET A 213 13.77 -19.27 -7.74
C MET A 213 14.07 -18.32 -8.90
N GLN A 214 13.73 -17.04 -8.73
CA GLN A 214 14.05 -16.03 -9.72
C GLN A 214 15.47 -15.48 -9.55
N VAL A 215 16.16 -15.22 -10.65
CA VAL A 215 17.41 -14.46 -10.70
C VAL A 215 17.11 -13.03 -11.12
N GLU A 216 17.44 -12.04 -10.27
CA GLU A 216 17.13 -10.62 -10.51
C GLU A 216 15.62 -10.37 -10.67
N ASN A 217 15.23 -9.18 -11.12
CA ASN A 217 13.85 -8.79 -11.38
C ASN A 217 13.78 -7.73 -12.48
N GLU A 218 13.18 -8.08 -13.62
CA GLU A 218 12.87 -7.12 -14.70
C GLU A 218 14.10 -6.33 -15.15
N TYR A 219 15.23 -7.01 -15.31
CA TYR A 219 16.52 -6.39 -15.63
C TYR A 219 16.51 -5.70 -17.00
N GLY A 220 15.72 -6.20 -17.96
CA GLY A 220 15.55 -5.60 -19.28
C GLY A 220 14.93 -4.19 -19.26
N TYR A 221 14.26 -3.80 -18.17
CA TYR A 221 13.78 -2.43 -17.97
C TYR A 221 14.84 -1.50 -17.35
N TRP A 222 15.98 -2.04 -16.94
CA TRP A 222 17.05 -1.31 -16.29
C TRP A 222 18.24 -1.08 -17.19
N GLY A 223 18.83 -2.15 -17.73
CA GLY A 223 20.12 -2.06 -18.40
C GLY A 223 20.53 -3.34 -19.10
N ILE A 224 21.76 -3.31 -19.65
CA ILE A 224 22.35 -4.40 -20.43
C ILE A 224 23.72 -4.71 -19.84
N ASP A 225 23.79 -5.70 -18.95
CA ASP A 225 25.00 -6.20 -18.30
C ASP A 225 24.87 -7.73 -18.11
N PRO A 226 25.22 -8.53 -19.15
CA PRO A 226 25.13 -9.99 -19.07
C PRO A 226 26.06 -10.59 -18.01
N ASP A 227 27.23 -9.95 -17.78
CA ASP A 227 28.19 -10.40 -16.77
C ASP A 227 27.61 -10.31 -15.35
N TYR A 228 26.81 -9.28 -15.07
CA TYR A 228 26.08 -9.15 -13.81
C TYR A 228 25.12 -10.31 -13.58
N LEU A 229 24.24 -10.60 -14.55
CA LEU A 229 23.24 -11.68 -14.43
C LEU A 229 23.89 -13.06 -14.29
N GLU A 230 24.95 -13.33 -15.06
CA GLU A 230 25.69 -14.59 -14.96
C GLU A 230 26.36 -14.74 -13.59
N LYS A 231 26.91 -13.66 -13.02
CA LYS A 231 27.47 -13.68 -11.66
C LYS A 231 26.39 -13.96 -10.61
N LEU A 232 25.22 -13.35 -10.71
CA LEU A 232 24.09 -13.62 -9.81
C LEU A 232 23.64 -15.08 -9.88
N ARG A 233 23.49 -15.61 -11.10
CA ARG A 233 23.15 -17.02 -11.34
C ARG A 233 24.21 -17.94 -10.72
N LYS A 234 25.48 -17.66 -10.95
CA LYS A 234 26.61 -18.43 -10.41
C LYS A 234 26.62 -18.41 -8.88
N MET A 235 26.35 -17.28 -8.23
CA MET A 235 26.23 -17.21 -6.77
C MET A 235 25.17 -18.19 -6.23
N MET A 236 24.00 -18.27 -6.86
CA MET A 236 22.96 -19.23 -6.46
C MET A 236 23.39 -20.69 -6.66
N LEU A 237 23.96 -21.00 -7.82
CA LEU A 237 24.39 -22.36 -8.16
C LEU A 237 25.56 -22.84 -7.30
N ASP A 238 26.57 -21.99 -7.07
CA ASP A 238 27.74 -22.34 -6.26
C ASP A 238 27.36 -22.51 -4.79
N THR A 239 26.38 -21.75 -4.29
CA THR A 239 25.94 -21.82 -2.87
C THR A 239 25.01 -23.01 -2.60
N LEU A 240 24.06 -23.27 -3.50
CA LEU A 240 23.03 -24.31 -3.32
C LEU A 240 23.42 -25.66 -3.94
N GLY A 241 24.33 -25.67 -4.91
CA GLY A 241 24.79 -26.90 -5.58
C GLY A 241 23.65 -27.66 -6.25
N SER A 242 23.62 -28.98 -6.06
CA SER A 242 22.58 -29.86 -6.63
C SER A 242 21.18 -29.67 -6.05
N GLU A 243 21.06 -28.95 -4.93
CA GLU A 243 19.77 -28.65 -4.29
C GLU A 243 19.09 -27.42 -4.90
N CYS A 244 19.79 -26.67 -5.77
CA CYS A 244 19.28 -25.47 -6.40
C CYS A 244 17.98 -25.78 -7.18
N PRO A 245 16.87 -25.05 -6.92
CA PRO A 245 15.61 -25.27 -7.61
C PRO A 245 15.68 -24.76 -9.06
N LEU A 246 14.57 -24.90 -9.80
CA LEU A 246 14.46 -24.35 -11.14
C LEU A 246 14.72 -22.83 -11.10
N LEU A 247 15.74 -22.35 -11.82
CA LEU A 247 16.02 -20.93 -11.94
C LEU A 247 15.23 -20.31 -13.11
N PHE A 248 14.74 -19.09 -12.93
CA PHE A 248 14.04 -18.33 -13.98
C PHE A 248 14.29 -16.82 -13.88
N THR A 249 13.88 -16.08 -14.89
CA THR A 249 13.85 -14.60 -14.91
C THR A 249 12.45 -14.12 -15.33
N SER A 250 12.14 -12.83 -15.16
CA SER A 250 10.92 -12.22 -15.72
C SER A 250 11.23 -10.84 -16.27
N ASP A 251 10.77 -10.56 -17.49
CA ASP A 251 10.96 -9.28 -18.17
C ASP A 251 9.76 -9.01 -19.09
N GLY A 252 9.47 -7.73 -19.35
CA GLY A 252 8.40 -7.37 -20.28
C GLY A 252 8.76 -7.61 -21.74
N THR A 253 7.76 -7.84 -22.58
CA THR A 253 7.89 -8.24 -23.99
C THR A 253 8.43 -7.18 -24.95
N PHE A 254 8.84 -6.01 -24.46
CA PHE A 254 9.03 -4.82 -25.29
C PHE A 254 10.37 -4.74 -26.04
N TRP A 255 11.32 -5.67 -25.85
CA TRP A 255 12.64 -5.61 -26.52
C TRP A 255 13.22 -7.00 -26.83
N PRO A 256 12.73 -7.69 -27.88
CA PRO A 256 13.11 -9.08 -28.17
C PRO A 256 14.62 -9.30 -28.33
N ASP A 257 15.34 -8.34 -28.94
CA ASP A 257 16.79 -8.43 -29.17
C ASP A 257 17.62 -8.26 -27.89
N LEU A 258 17.18 -7.38 -26.99
CA LEU A 258 17.80 -7.21 -25.67
C LEU A 258 17.55 -8.45 -24.82
N GLN A 259 16.30 -8.93 -24.83
CA GLN A 259 16.00 -10.15 -24.15
C GLN A 259 16.83 -11.33 -24.69
N ALA A 260 17.09 -11.41 -26.01
CA ALA A 260 17.99 -12.41 -26.60
C ALA A 260 19.42 -12.38 -26.09
N GLN A 261 19.95 -11.20 -25.77
CA GLN A 261 21.28 -11.06 -25.16
C GLN A 261 21.29 -11.42 -23.67
N LEU A 262 20.21 -11.11 -22.95
CA LEU A 262 20.01 -11.54 -21.56
C LEU A 262 19.81 -13.07 -21.46
N TRP A 263 19.25 -13.69 -22.51
CA TRP A 263 18.97 -15.12 -22.60
C TRP A 263 20.23 -15.98 -22.82
N ASP A 264 21.32 -15.48 -23.41
CA ASP A 264 22.57 -16.24 -23.63
C ASP A 264 23.35 -16.61 -22.34
N CYS A 265 22.91 -16.12 -21.18
CA CYS A 265 23.61 -16.22 -19.88
C CYS A 265 23.22 -17.42 -18.98
N GLY A 266 23.00 -18.61 -19.53
CA GLY A 266 23.12 -19.84 -18.72
C GLY A 266 21.93 -20.27 -17.82
N THR A 267 20.85 -19.50 -17.67
CA THR A 267 19.68 -19.76 -16.76
C THR A 267 18.60 -20.71 -17.35
N TRP A 268 19.00 -21.60 -18.26
CA TRP A 268 18.22 -22.12 -19.38
C TRP A 268 17.12 -23.17 -19.15
N SER A 269 16.74 -23.53 -17.93
CA SER A 269 15.76 -24.63 -17.79
C SER A 269 14.34 -24.23 -18.21
N ALA A 270 14.01 -22.94 -18.23
CA ALA A 270 12.65 -22.46 -18.51
C ALA A 270 12.40 -21.75 -19.84
N LEU A 271 13.46 -21.29 -20.49
CA LEU A 271 13.35 -20.40 -21.65
C LEU A 271 13.77 -21.07 -22.95
N ALA A 272 14.38 -22.26 -22.89
CA ALA A 272 14.77 -23.04 -24.07
C ALA A 272 13.58 -23.44 -24.98
N ASN A 273 12.33 -23.33 -24.49
CA ASN A 273 11.09 -23.61 -25.24
C ASN A 273 10.15 -22.39 -25.39
N GLY A 274 10.67 -21.16 -25.44
CA GLY A 274 9.87 -20.00 -25.84
C GLY A 274 9.27 -19.16 -24.71
N GLY A 275 10.01 -18.97 -23.62
CA GLY A 275 9.64 -18.01 -22.58
C GLY A 275 8.79 -18.61 -21.46
N LEU A 276 9.22 -18.52 -20.20
CA LEU A 276 8.34 -18.76 -19.05
C LEU A 276 7.16 -17.80 -19.09
N ASP A 277 7.31 -16.64 -19.74
CA ASP A 277 6.21 -15.73 -20.01
C ASP A 277 5.11 -16.35 -20.88
N SER A 278 5.43 -17.28 -21.81
CA SER A 278 4.41 -18.04 -22.54
C SER A 278 3.83 -19.19 -21.71
N MET A 279 4.61 -19.79 -20.79
CA MET A 279 4.20 -20.92 -19.94
C MET A 279 3.57 -20.52 -18.59
N LEU A 280 3.86 -19.34 -18.06
CA LEU A 280 3.44 -18.73 -16.78
C LEU A 280 3.27 -17.22 -16.99
N ARG A 281 2.02 -16.77 -17.01
CA ARG A 281 1.66 -15.36 -17.16
C ARG A 281 1.48 -14.70 -15.81
N THR A 282 2.22 -13.62 -15.55
CA THR A 282 1.91 -12.73 -14.42
C THR A 282 0.74 -11.84 -14.80
N ALA A 283 -0.38 -12.00 -14.08
CA ALA A 283 -1.63 -11.31 -14.35
C ALA A 283 -1.81 -10.13 -13.40
N ASN A 284 -1.55 -8.92 -13.92
CA ASN A 284 -1.75 -7.66 -13.22
C ASN A 284 -3.24 -7.26 -13.25
N PHE A 285 -4.00 -7.62 -12.20
CA PHE A 285 -5.45 -7.40 -12.11
C PHE A 285 -5.87 -6.21 -11.23
N GLY A 286 -4.89 -5.38 -10.89
CA GLY A 286 -5.05 -4.13 -10.17
C GLY A 286 -3.89 -3.17 -10.50
N TRP A 287 -3.65 -2.20 -9.62
CA TRP A 287 -2.53 -1.27 -9.68
C TRP A 287 -2.31 -0.61 -8.31
N PHE A 288 -1.16 0.03 -8.10
CA PHE A 288 -0.87 0.78 -6.89
C PHE A 288 -1.29 2.26 -7.00
N ASP A 289 -1.52 2.90 -5.85
CA ASP A 289 -1.81 4.34 -5.78
C ASP A 289 -0.57 5.16 -5.37
N ALA A 290 -0.56 6.44 -5.76
CA ALA A 290 0.46 7.42 -5.39
C ALA A 290 -0.21 8.66 -4.80
N TRP A 291 0.49 9.34 -3.88
CA TRP A 291 -0.05 10.56 -3.26
C TRP A 291 -0.31 11.65 -4.29
N GLY A 292 -1.47 12.29 -4.22
CA GLY A 292 -1.91 13.35 -5.13
C GLY A 292 -2.38 12.84 -6.51
N ALA A 293 -2.37 11.52 -6.75
CA ALA A 293 -2.94 10.95 -7.97
C ALA A 293 -4.48 10.93 -7.91
N LEU A 294 -5.13 11.06 -9.06
CA LEU A 294 -6.56 10.80 -9.20
C LEU A 294 -6.86 9.35 -8.83
N THR A 295 -7.95 9.12 -8.09
CA THR A 295 -8.43 7.78 -7.73
C THR A 295 -8.76 6.95 -8.96
N GLY A 296 -8.62 5.63 -8.86
CA GLY A 296 -9.15 4.68 -9.84
C GLY A 296 -8.10 3.85 -10.57
N LYS A 297 -6.80 4.14 -10.43
CA LYS A 297 -5.73 3.32 -11.03
C LYS A 297 -5.82 1.85 -10.57
N SER A 298 -6.14 1.64 -9.30
CA SER A 298 -6.26 0.33 -8.65
C SER A 298 -7.52 -0.46 -9.05
N PHE A 299 -8.54 0.18 -9.64
CA PHE A 299 -9.78 -0.48 -10.01
C PHE A 299 -9.69 -1.14 -11.39
N ARG A 300 -10.12 -2.40 -11.46
CA ARG A 300 -10.40 -3.13 -12.71
C ARG A 300 -11.69 -3.90 -12.55
N ASP A 301 -12.49 -3.93 -13.62
CA ASP A 301 -13.78 -4.62 -13.62
C ASP A 301 -13.58 -6.13 -13.33
N PRO A 302 -14.26 -6.70 -12.31
CA PRO A 302 -14.17 -8.11 -11.98
C PRO A 302 -14.51 -9.07 -13.14
N LYS A 303 -15.42 -8.69 -14.05
CA LYS A 303 -15.79 -9.48 -15.23
C LYS A 303 -14.64 -9.52 -16.23
N ASP A 304 -13.94 -8.42 -16.44
CA ASP A 304 -12.80 -8.35 -17.34
C ASP A 304 -11.59 -9.13 -16.78
N VAL A 305 -11.38 -9.05 -15.46
CA VAL A 305 -10.40 -9.87 -14.75
C VAL A 305 -10.66 -11.36 -14.96
N ALA A 306 -11.91 -11.82 -14.74
CA ALA A 306 -12.29 -13.22 -14.92
C ALA A 306 -12.17 -13.68 -16.38
N ARG A 307 -12.58 -12.84 -17.35
CA ARG A 307 -12.42 -13.13 -18.79
C ARG A 307 -10.95 -13.27 -19.16
N THR A 308 -10.09 -12.41 -18.63
CA THR A 308 -8.64 -12.47 -18.88
C THR A 308 -8.03 -13.73 -18.28
N LEU A 309 -8.39 -14.08 -17.04
CA LEU A 309 -7.96 -15.32 -16.40
C LEU A 309 -8.36 -16.55 -17.23
N ARG A 310 -9.62 -16.63 -17.67
CA ARG A 310 -10.10 -17.72 -18.55
C ARG A 310 -9.26 -17.80 -19.82
N GLY A 311 -8.99 -16.67 -20.46
CA GLY A 311 -8.15 -16.62 -21.67
C GLY A 311 -6.71 -17.13 -21.44
N ILE A 312 -6.10 -16.81 -20.30
CA ILE A 312 -4.76 -17.32 -19.93
C ILE A 312 -4.80 -18.85 -19.79
N LEU A 313 -5.79 -19.38 -19.06
CA LEU A 313 -5.92 -20.80 -18.79
C LEU A 313 -6.25 -21.60 -20.06
N ASP A 314 -7.16 -21.11 -20.90
CA ASP A 314 -7.56 -21.75 -22.16
C ASP A 314 -6.43 -21.74 -23.20
N ALA A 315 -5.52 -20.77 -23.13
CA ALA A 315 -4.28 -20.76 -23.91
C ALA A 315 -3.25 -21.80 -23.45
N GLY A 316 -3.56 -22.56 -22.39
CA GLY A 316 -2.64 -23.55 -21.83
C GLY A 316 -1.45 -22.91 -21.14
N ALA A 317 -1.61 -21.71 -20.55
CA ALA A 317 -0.59 -21.07 -19.72
C ALA A 317 -0.90 -21.25 -18.22
N SER A 318 0.16 -21.32 -17.41
CA SER A 318 0.11 -21.13 -15.97
C SER A 318 -0.13 -19.65 -15.65
N VAL A 319 -0.53 -19.33 -14.42
CA VAL A 319 -0.82 -17.94 -14.03
C VAL A 319 -0.22 -17.60 -12.66
N ASN A 320 0.25 -16.37 -12.49
CA ASN A 320 0.53 -15.77 -11.19
C ASN A 320 -0.31 -14.49 -11.01
N PHE A 321 -1.18 -14.43 -9.99
CA PHE A 321 -1.97 -13.24 -9.69
C PHE A 321 -1.10 -12.18 -9.02
N PHE A 322 -0.82 -11.08 -9.72
CA PHE A 322 -0.10 -9.93 -9.16
C PHE A 322 -1.08 -8.74 -8.96
N VAL A 323 -1.47 -8.41 -7.73
CA VAL A 323 -1.27 -9.17 -6.48
C VAL A 323 -2.51 -9.98 -6.12
N PHE A 324 -2.30 -11.17 -5.56
CA PHE A 324 -3.37 -11.88 -4.86
C PHE A 324 -3.77 -11.10 -3.61
N HIS A 325 -2.80 -10.74 -2.79
CA HIS A 325 -2.99 -9.87 -1.62
C HIS A 325 -1.76 -8.99 -1.46
N GLY A 326 -1.96 -7.66 -1.50
CA GLY A 326 -0.87 -6.71 -1.37
C GLY A 326 -0.59 -6.30 0.08
N GLY A 327 -1.63 -6.09 0.91
CA GLY A 327 -1.48 -5.71 2.31
C GLY A 327 -1.09 -4.25 2.50
N THR A 328 -0.19 -3.96 3.44
CA THR A 328 0.21 -2.58 3.79
C THR A 328 1.73 -2.42 3.78
N SER A 329 2.20 -1.33 3.18
CA SER A 329 3.61 -0.92 3.22
C SER A 329 3.90 -0.16 4.52
N PHE A 330 3.99 -0.88 5.65
CA PHE A 330 4.14 -0.28 6.98
C PHE A 330 5.47 0.48 7.19
N GLY A 331 5.41 1.53 8.01
CA GLY A 331 6.58 2.32 8.41
C GLY A 331 7.18 3.16 7.28
N PHE A 332 8.44 3.57 7.45
CA PHE A 332 9.13 4.42 6.46
C PHE A 332 9.84 3.63 5.36
N CYS A 333 10.26 2.41 5.65
CA CYS A 333 10.96 1.52 4.72
C CYS A 333 10.00 0.81 3.75
N GLY A 334 8.69 1.00 3.92
CA GLY A 334 7.67 0.32 3.14
C GLY A 334 7.45 0.95 1.77
N PRO A 335 6.72 2.08 1.68
CA PRO A 335 6.32 2.64 0.39
C PRO A 335 7.54 3.19 -0.33
N GLY A 336 7.71 2.86 -1.61
CA GLY A 336 8.72 3.50 -2.45
C GLY A 336 8.17 4.71 -3.20
N GLY A 337 8.81 5.03 -4.31
CA GLY A 337 8.32 6.05 -5.24
C GLY A 337 8.61 5.68 -6.68
N ASN A 338 7.97 6.37 -7.60
CA ASN A 338 8.23 6.24 -9.03
C ASN A 338 8.52 7.61 -9.66
N ILE A 339 8.96 7.61 -10.91
CA ILE A 339 9.02 8.80 -11.75
C ILE A 339 7.98 8.63 -12.86
N SER A 340 7.05 9.58 -12.94
CA SER A 340 6.03 9.60 -13.99
C SER A 340 6.65 9.84 -15.37
N GLN A 341 5.88 9.59 -16.43
CA GLN A 341 6.33 9.81 -17.81
C GLN A 341 6.72 11.27 -18.11
N VAL A 342 6.22 12.22 -17.32
CA VAL A 342 6.56 13.65 -17.43
C VAL A 342 7.67 14.08 -16.45
N GLY A 343 8.34 13.12 -15.82
CA GLY A 343 9.50 13.38 -14.95
C GLY A 343 9.15 13.82 -13.52
N GLN A 344 7.91 13.63 -13.08
CA GLN A 344 7.49 13.99 -11.72
C GLN A 344 7.66 12.80 -10.75
N TYR A 345 8.07 13.09 -9.53
CA TYR A 345 8.15 12.10 -8.46
C TYR A 345 6.74 11.72 -7.96
N GLU A 346 6.43 10.43 -7.99
CA GLU A 346 5.17 9.83 -7.54
C GLU A 346 5.43 8.90 -6.34
N PRO A 347 5.39 9.41 -5.10
CA PRO A 347 5.53 8.59 -3.91
C PRO A 347 4.30 7.70 -3.75
N GLN A 348 4.53 6.41 -3.52
CA GLN A 348 3.45 5.45 -3.28
C GLN A 348 2.76 5.70 -1.95
N VAL A 349 1.47 5.39 -1.89
CA VAL A 349 0.69 5.47 -0.65
C VAL A 349 1.06 4.34 0.31
N THR A 350 0.65 4.44 1.57
CA THR A 350 0.94 3.44 2.61
C THR A 350 0.16 2.15 2.36
N SER A 351 -1.10 2.28 1.96
CA SER A 351 -1.92 1.13 1.55
C SER A 351 -1.30 0.47 0.32
N TYR A 352 -1.22 -0.85 0.36
CA TYR A 352 -0.89 -1.65 -0.82
C TYR A 352 -2.04 -2.61 -1.13
N ASP A 353 -3.28 -2.13 -0.96
CA ASP A 353 -4.50 -2.84 -1.38
C ASP A 353 -4.41 -3.35 -2.82
N TYR A 354 -3.85 -2.49 -3.69
CA TYR A 354 -3.59 -2.74 -5.10
C TYR A 354 -4.85 -2.96 -5.95
N GLY A 355 -6.06 -2.95 -5.36
CA GLY A 355 -7.19 -3.64 -5.95
C GLY A 355 -6.88 -5.13 -6.13
N GLY A 356 -6.28 -5.77 -5.13
CA GLY A 356 -5.97 -7.20 -5.15
C GLY A 356 -7.22 -8.09 -5.21
N LEU A 357 -7.00 -9.41 -5.16
CA LEU A 357 -8.09 -10.36 -4.96
C LEU A 357 -8.59 -10.31 -3.50
N LEU A 358 -7.68 -10.09 -2.55
CA LEU A 358 -8.02 -9.65 -1.21
C LEU A 358 -7.76 -8.15 -1.05
N ASP A 359 -8.60 -7.47 -0.27
CA ASP A 359 -8.36 -6.07 0.11
C ASP A 359 -7.15 -5.93 1.06
N GLU A 360 -6.77 -4.70 1.40
CA GLU A 360 -5.66 -4.40 2.34
C GLU A 360 -5.76 -5.17 3.66
N ALA A 361 -6.97 -5.36 4.20
CA ALA A 361 -7.20 -6.05 5.46
C ALA A 361 -7.43 -7.57 5.30
N GLY A 362 -7.35 -8.09 4.07
CA GLY A 362 -7.47 -9.51 3.76
C GLY A 362 -8.91 -10.00 3.51
N GLU A 363 -9.89 -9.12 3.29
CA GLU A 363 -11.26 -9.52 2.94
C GLU A 363 -11.37 -9.99 1.49
N ILE A 364 -12.28 -10.93 1.27
CA ILE A 364 -12.59 -11.46 -0.06
C ILE A 364 -13.34 -10.41 -0.88
N THR A 365 -12.80 -10.06 -2.04
CA THR A 365 -13.42 -9.10 -2.97
C THR A 365 -14.31 -9.79 -4.00
N THR A 366 -15.08 -9.01 -4.76
CA THR A 366 -15.80 -9.51 -5.95
C THR A 366 -14.84 -10.09 -7.00
N LYS A 367 -13.62 -9.54 -7.14
CA LYS A 367 -12.61 -10.07 -8.07
C LYS A 367 -12.19 -11.49 -7.69
N TYR A 368 -11.98 -11.74 -6.40
CA TYR A 368 -11.69 -13.09 -5.89
C TYR A 368 -12.82 -14.06 -6.23
N LEU A 369 -14.07 -13.68 -5.96
CA LEU A 369 -15.23 -14.56 -6.22
C LEU A 369 -15.34 -14.94 -7.69
N ARG A 370 -15.15 -13.98 -8.61
CA ARG A 370 -15.17 -14.24 -10.05
C ARG A 370 -13.99 -15.08 -10.54
N CYS A 371 -12.79 -14.88 -9.99
CA CYS A 371 -11.64 -15.75 -10.31
C CYS A 371 -11.88 -17.18 -9.81
N ARG A 372 -12.49 -17.33 -8.63
CA ARG A 372 -12.82 -18.64 -8.06
C ARG A 372 -13.83 -19.42 -8.91
N GLU A 373 -14.83 -18.75 -9.49
CA GLU A 373 -15.76 -19.36 -10.46
C GLU A 373 -15.01 -19.94 -11.66
N VAL A 374 -14.07 -19.17 -12.24
CA VAL A 374 -13.25 -19.61 -13.38
C VAL A 374 -12.37 -20.81 -13.01
N LEU A 375 -11.74 -20.78 -11.84
CA LEU A 375 -10.85 -21.84 -11.36
C LEU A 375 -11.60 -23.12 -10.97
N ALA A 376 -12.76 -23.01 -10.31
CA ALA A 376 -13.62 -24.15 -9.98
C ALA A 376 -14.03 -24.93 -11.25
N ASP A 377 -14.43 -24.21 -12.30
CA ASP A 377 -14.73 -24.84 -13.59
C ASP A 377 -13.48 -25.39 -14.29
N PHE A 378 -12.36 -24.65 -14.30
CA PHE A 378 -11.12 -25.09 -14.96
C PHE A 378 -10.55 -26.36 -14.31
N LEU A 379 -10.47 -26.39 -12.98
CA LEU A 379 -9.95 -27.51 -12.19
C LEU A 379 -10.95 -28.66 -12.04
N LYS A 380 -12.21 -28.46 -12.44
CA LYS A 380 -13.33 -29.40 -12.21
C LYS A 380 -13.53 -29.71 -10.72
N GLN A 381 -13.42 -28.67 -9.90
CA GLN A 381 -13.53 -28.68 -8.44
C GLN A 381 -14.66 -27.74 -7.98
N PRO A 382 -15.95 -28.14 -8.14
CA PRO A 382 -17.09 -27.30 -7.74
C PRO A 382 -17.10 -26.97 -6.24
N GLU A 383 -16.50 -27.80 -5.40
CA GLU A 383 -16.36 -27.60 -3.95
C GLU A 383 -15.58 -26.33 -3.58
N LEU A 384 -14.76 -25.76 -4.49
CA LEU A 384 -14.13 -24.45 -4.26
C LEU A 384 -15.15 -23.34 -4.03
N LEU A 385 -16.34 -23.46 -4.63
CA LEU A 385 -17.43 -22.48 -4.48
C LEU A 385 -18.10 -22.55 -3.11
N GLU A 386 -18.04 -23.71 -2.46
CA GLU A 386 -18.63 -23.95 -1.14
C GLU A 386 -17.73 -23.45 0.00
N ARG A 387 -16.44 -23.25 -0.27
CA ARG A 387 -15.48 -22.73 0.73
C ARG A 387 -15.87 -21.31 1.13
N SER A 388 -16.06 -21.11 2.44
CA SER A 388 -16.38 -19.81 3.03
C SER A 388 -15.42 -19.51 4.17
N PHE A 389 -15.21 -18.21 4.41
CA PHE A 389 -14.39 -17.72 5.50
C PHE A 389 -15.24 -16.82 6.40
N PRO A 390 -15.01 -16.84 7.71
CA PRO A 390 -15.61 -15.85 8.58
C PRO A 390 -15.14 -14.46 8.15
N LYS A 391 -16.04 -13.47 8.18
CA LYS A 391 -15.64 -12.07 7.98
C LYS A 391 -14.63 -11.69 9.05
N THR A 392 -13.61 -10.93 8.65
CA THR A 392 -12.62 -10.41 9.61
C THR A 392 -13.32 -9.52 10.61
N ARG A 393 -13.00 -9.71 11.90
CA ARG A 393 -13.55 -8.86 12.96
C ARG A 393 -13.01 -7.45 12.79
N ARG A 394 -13.89 -6.47 12.93
CA ARG A 394 -13.54 -5.04 12.91
C ARG A 394 -13.76 -4.42 14.28
N LEU A 395 -12.95 -3.43 14.60
CA LEU A 395 -13.24 -2.52 15.70
C LEU A 395 -14.59 -1.80 15.44
N PRO A 396 -15.41 -1.59 16.47
CA PRO A 396 -16.63 -0.77 16.34
C PRO A 396 -16.25 0.68 16.07
N GLU A 397 -17.04 1.44 15.33
CA GLU A 397 -16.82 2.89 15.17
C GLU A 397 -16.76 3.62 16.52
N SER A 398 -16.05 4.73 16.58
CA SER A 398 -15.91 5.51 17.80
C SER A 398 -16.03 7.01 17.57
N PRO A 399 -16.48 7.75 18.61
CA PRO A 399 -16.35 9.19 18.62
C PRO A 399 -14.89 9.66 18.45
N PRO A 400 -14.70 10.93 18.05
CA PRO A 400 -13.41 11.62 18.09
C PRO A 400 -12.62 11.33 19.38
N LEU A 401 -11.36 10.92 19.23
CA LEU A 401 -10.46 10.76 20.38
C LEU A 401 -9.97 12.12 20.87
N GLU A 402 -9.95 12.30 22.19
CA GLU A 402 -9.37 13.49 22.81
C GLU A 402 -7.84 13.42 22.83
N ILE A 403 -7.21 14.56 22.53
CA ILE A 403 -5.75 14.72 22.66
C ILE A 403 -5.37 14.59 24.12
N GLU A 404 -4.45 13.67 24.44
CA GLU A 404 -3.90 13.53 25.77
C GLU A 404 -2.79 14.56 26.03
N ALA A 405 -1.85 14.69 25.08
CA ALA A 405 -0.70 15.59 25.12
C ALA A 405 -0.21 15.96 23.72
N SER A 406 0.54 17.06 23.59
CA SER A 406 1.24 17.43 22.35
C SER A 406 2.63 18.00 22.63
N LEU A 407 3.55 17.88 21.67
CA LEU A 407 4.94 18.35 21.75
C LEU A 407 5.36 19.02 20.45
N SER A 408 5.97 20.20 20.52
CA SER A 408 6.65 20.81 19.37
C SER A 408 7.91 20.03 18.99
N LEU A 409 8.38 20.20 17.75
CA LEU A 409 9.66 19.62 17.32
C LEU A 409 10.84 20.05 18.20
N GLU A 410 10.92 21.32 18.60
CA GLU A 410 12.03 21.82 19.44
C GLU A 410 12.06 21.11 20.81
N GLN A 411 10.90 20.83 21.39
CA GLN A 411 10.79 20.06 22.65
C GLN A 411 11.15 18.59 22.47
N ALA A 412 10.81 18.00 21.31
CA ALA A 412 11.05 16.61 21.00
C ALA A 412 12.51 16.33 20.53
N LEU A 413 13.17 17.32 19.93
CA LEU A 413 14.47 17.18 19.26
C LEU A 413 15.54 16.46 20.11
N PRO A 414 15.71 16.74 21.42
CA PRO A 414 16.71 16.05 22.24
C PRO A 414 16.50 14.52 22.36
N SER A 415 15.25 14.05 22.28
CA SER A 415 14.90 12.62 22.32
C SER A 415 14.95 11.97 20.94
N LEU A 416 14.71 12.75 19.88
CA LEU A 416 14.63 12.25 18.51
C LEU A 416 15.97 12.13 17.80
N ALA A 417 16.93 13.01 18.14
CA ALA A 417 18.20 13.05 17.45
C ALA A 417 19.03 11.78 17.73
N ARG A 418 19.45 11.08 16.67
CA ARG A 418 20.30 9.87 16.75
C ARG A 418 21.60 10.13 17.54
N ALA A 419 22.10 11.36 17.50
CA ALA A 419 23.28 11.77 18.25
C ALA A 419 22.99 13.06 19.02
N LYS A 420 23.62 13.20 20.20
CA LYS A 420 23.48 14.37 21.07
C LYS A 420 23.96 15.66 20.38
N ASP A 421 25.06 15.57 19.66
CA ASP A 421 25.64 16.70 18.93
C ASP A 421 25.31 16.58 17.43
N PRO A 422 24.92 17.68 16.76
CA PRO A 422 24.64 17.66 15.33
C PRO A 422 25.92 17.45 14.50
N VAL A 423 25.77 16.88 13.31
CA VAL A 423 26.84 16.88 12.31
C VAL A 423 27.02 18.30 11.79
N LYS A 424 28.24 18.83 11.93
CA LYS A 424 28.59 20.18 11.43
C LYS A 424 29.24 20.09 10.06
N SER A 425 28.74 20.87 9.11
CA SER A 425 29.27 20.90 7.75
C SER A 425 29.17 22.30 7.14
N ALA A 426 30.10 22.66 6.26
CA ALA A 426 30.04 23.94 5.54
C ALA A 426 28.86 23.99 4.56
N VAL A 427 28.49 22.85 3.98
CA VAL A 427 27.38 22.67 3.02
C VAL A 427 26.42 21.59 3.52
N PRO A 428 25.15 21.57 3.07
CA PRO A 428 24.25 20.47 3.38
C PRO A 428 24.83 19.12 2.93
N LEU A 429 24.59 18.08 3.73
CA LEU A 429 24.94 16.69 3.41
C LEU A 429 23.65 15.89 3.27
N ALA A 430 23.59 14.97 2.30
CA ALA A 430 22.44 14.08 2.17
C ALA A 430 22.30 13.18 3.41
N ALA A 431 21.09 12.68 3.65
CA ALA A 431 20.76 11.86 4.81
C ALA A 431 21.66 10.64 4.95
N GLU A 432 21.96 9.96 3.84
CA GLU A 432 22.78 8.75 3.86
C GLU A 432 24.22 9.05 4.29
N GLN A 433 24.73 10.26 3.98
CA GLN A 433 26.09 10.69 4.34
C GLN A 433 26.23 10.99 5.84
N VAL A 434 25.13 11.34 6.52
CA VAL A 434 25.09 11.49 7.99
C VAL A 434 24.58 10.22 8.69
N GLY A 435 24.52 9.11 7.94
CA GLY A 435 24.14 7.81 8.49
C GLY A 435 22.66 7.70 8.82
N LEU A 436 21.78 8.27 8.00
CA LEU A 436 20.33 8.18 8.16
C LEU A 436 19.66 7.62 6.89
N GLY A 437 18.91 6.52 7.04
CA GLY A 437 18.20 5.87 5.93
C GLY A 437 16.74 6.28 5.78
N TYR A 438 16.05 6.50 6.90
CA TYR A 438 14.60 6.70 6.96
C TYR A 438 14.23 7.72 8.04
N GLY A 439 12.99 8.22 8.02
CA GLY A 439 12.49 9.23 8.95
C GLY A 439 12.63 10.65 8.40
N TYR A 440 13.14 11.56 9.23
CA TYR A 440 13.27 12.98 8.94
C TYR A 440 14.70 13.47 9.19
N ILE A 441 15.08 14.57 8.55
CA ILE A 441 16.38 15.22 8.76
C ILE A 441 16.18 16.71 8.91
N LEU A 442 16.75 17.28 9.97
CA LEU A 442 16.66 18.70 10.27
C LEU A 442 18.00 19.37 9.96
N TYR A 443 17.97 20.37 9.08
CA TYR A 443 19.12 21.23 8.77
C TYR A 443 18.93 22.58 9.44
N ARG A 444 19.93 23.04 10.19
CA ARG A 444 19.91 24.31 10.90
C ARG A 444 21.10 25.17 10.48
N SER A 445 20.85 26.44 10.17
CA SER A 445 21.89 27.42 9.85
C SER A 445 21.48 28.81 10.33
N GLN A 446 22.41 29.77 10.30
CA GLN A 446 22.15 31.18 10.62
C GLN A 446 22.09 31.99 9.33
N ILE A 447 21.02 32.76 9.16
CA ILE A 447 20.85 33.60 7.96
C ILE A 447 20.72 35.08 8.35
N PRO A 448 21.28 36.01 7.54
CA PRO A 448 21.12 37.44 7.77
C PRO A 448 19.72 37.92 7.36
N ALA A 449 19.34 39.11 7.81
CA ALA A 449 18.21 39.82 7.23
C ALA A 449 18.54 40.18 5.78
N SER A 450 17.58 39.99 4.88
CA SER A 450 17.81 40.16 3.45
C SER A 450 16.51 40.48 2.73
N ASP A 451 16.55 41.50 1.85
CA ASP A 451 15.45 41.77 0.91
C ASP A 451 15.44 40.78 -0.27
N LEU A 452 16.52 40.01 -0.44
CA LEU A 452 16.57 38.90 -1.38
C LEU A 452 15.85 37.68 -0.81
N PRO A 453 15.07 36.95 -1.63
CA PRO A 453 14.40 35.74 -1.17
C PRO A 453 15.40 34.64 -0.84
N LEU A 454 15.05 33.78 0.12
CA LEU A 454 15.64 32.47 0.31
C LEU A 454 15.12 31.54 -0.78
N THR A 455 16.02 30.95 -1.55
CA THR A 455 15.69 30.12 -2.72
C THR A 455 16.31 28.74 -2.59
N PHE A 456 15.52 27.73 -2.96
CA PHE A 456 15.96 26.35 -3.11
C PHE A 456 16.07 25.98 -4.59
N GLY A 457 17.17 25.33 -4.97
CA GLY A 457 17.39 24.87 -6.35
C GLY A 457 16.38 23.82 -6.84
N ASP A 458 16.45 23.48 -8.12
CA ASP A 458 15.65 22.39 -8.72
C ASP A 458 16.08 21.01 -8.18
N ASP A 459 15.11 20.16 -7.81
CA ASP A 459 15.31 18.77 -7.35
C ASP A 459 16.33 18.61 -6.21
N VAL A 460 16.50 19.65 -5.37
CA VAL A 460 17.42 19.62 -4.22
C VAL A 460 16.75 19.16 -2.93
N ILE A 461 15.43 19.20 -2.85
CA ILE A 461 14.63 18.74 -1.70
C ILE A 461 14.12 17.34 -2.01
N ARG A 462 14.54 16.36 -1.19
CA ARG A 462 14.13 14.96 -1.32
C ARG A 462 13.57 14.43 0.00
N ASP A 463 12.25 14.54 0.26
CA ASP A 463 11.22 14.87 -0.76
C ASP A 463 10.15 15.88 -0.34
N PHE A 464 9.90 16.10 0.94
CA PHE A 464 9.00 17.16 1.40
C PHE A 464 9.64 17.92 2.56
N ALA A 465 9.59 19.25 2.54
CA ALA A 465 10.23 20.06 3.58
C ALA A 465 9.30 21.12 4.16
N SER A 466 9.36 21.30 5.48
CA SER A 466 8.89 22.49 6.17
C SER A 466 10.08 23.42 6.38
N VAL A 467 9.98 24.65 5.88
CA VAL A 467 11.01 25.70 6.04
C VAL A 467 10.59 26.63 7.16
N LEU A 468 11.44 26.79 8.17
CA LEU A 468 11.15 27.57 9.37
C LEU A 468 12.22 28.63 9.64
N LEU A 469 11.80 29.75 10.24
CA LEU A 469 12.68 30.80 10.73
C LEU A 469 12.35 31.07 12.20
N GLU A 470 13.31 30.87 13.10
CA GLU A 470 13.09 30.95 14.56
C GLU A 470 11.92 30.05 15.01
N GLY A 471 11.86 28.82 14.50
CA GLY A 471 10.80 27.85 14.79
C GLY A 471 9.44 28.12 14.11
N ARG A 472 9.28 29.22 13.37
CA ARG A 472 8.01 29.57 12.68
C ARG A 472 8.03 29.19 11.21
N VAL A 473 6.97 28.55 10.72
CA VAL A 473 6.86 28.13 9.32
C VAL A 473 6.84 29.33 8.38
N LEU A 474 7.80 29.38 7.45
CA LEU A 474 7.77 30.26 6.27
C LEU A 474 6.94 29.65 5.14
N GLY A 475 6.96 28.32 5.02
CA GLY A 475 6.14 27.54 4.11
C GLY A 475 6.71 26.15 3.91
N THR A 476 6.16 25.43 2.93
CA THR A 476 6.54 24.06 2.60
C THR A 476 7.04 23.96 1.16
N ILE A 477 7.87 22.95 0.89
CA ILE A 477 8.37 22.62 -0.44
C ILE A 477 8.19 21.13 -0.66
N TYR A 478 7.58 20.74 -1.76
CA TYR A 478 7.53 19.37 -2.25
C TYR A 478 8.53 19.17 -3.41
N ARG A 479 9.08 17.97 -3.58
CA ARG A 479 10.07 17.64 -4.62
C ARG A 479 9.66 18.04 -6.04
N ASN A 480 8.37 17.98 -6.35
CA ASN A 480 7.83 18.36 -7.66
C ASN A 480 7.61 19.87 -7.84
N ASP A 481 7.82 20.67 -6.79
CA ASP A 481 7.63 22.11 -6.85
C ASP A 481 8.69 22.78 -7.75
N SER A 482 8.25 23.79 -8.48
CA SER A 482 9.09 24.52 -9.43
C SER A 482 8.84 26.03 -9.39
N GLY A 483 9.85 26.80 -9.78
CA GLY A 483 9.76 28.26 -9.81
C GLY A 483 9.58 28.87 -8.41
N ARG A 484 8.60 29.79 -8.29
CA ARG A 484 8.43 30.64 -7.10
C ARG A 484 7.94 29.94 -5.85
N SER A 485 7.39 28.72 -5.93
CA SER A 485 6.99 27.95 -4.74
C SER A 485 8.17 27.55 -3.86
N ARG A 486 9.40 27.76 -4.34
CA ARG A 486 10.65 27.49 -3.62
C ARG A 486 11.36 28.76 -3.15
N GLU A 487 10.68 29.90 -3.20
CA GLU A 487 11.21 31.21 -2.82
C GLU A 487 10.46 31.72 -1.59
N PHE A 488 11.20 32.03 -0.52
CA PHE A 488 10.64 32.52 0.74
C PHE A 488 11.22 33.87 1.10
N GLN A 489 10.40 34.75 1.64
CA GLN A 489 10.88 36.03 2.16
C GLN A 489 11.50 35.84 3.54
N VAL A 490 12.66 36.48 3.76
CA VAL A 490 13.39 36.44 5.03
C VAL A 490 13.40 37.84 5.65
N PRO A 491 12.33 38.23 6.36
CA PRO A 491 12.14 39.61 6.80
C PRO A 491 13.13 40.02 7.91
N LYS A 492 13.81 39.07 8.56
CA LYS A 492 14.76 39.33 9.65
C LYS A 492 15.85 38.25 9.67
N ALA A 493 17.00 38.60 10.26
CA ALA A 493 18.05 37.63 10.56
C ALA A 493 17.54 36.61 11.59
N GLY A 494 18.07 35.39 11.54
CA GLY A 494 17.75 34.37 12.52
C GLY A 494 18.19 32.97 12.13
N ARG A 495 17.75 32.02 12.95
CA ARG A 495 17.95 30.59 12.79
C ARG A 495 17.02 30.04 11.71
N LEU A 496 17.60 29.70 10.56
CA LEU A 496 16.93 28.96 9.50
C LEU A 496 16.92 27.47 9.87
N GLU A 497 15.75 26.85 9.69
CA GLU A 497 15.55 25.43 9.93
C GLU A 497 14.82 24.84 8.72
N VAL A 498 15.32 23.72 8.21
CA VAL A 498 14.69 22.98 7.10
C VAL A 498 14.49 21.55 7.57
N LEU A 499 13.26 21.21 7.93
CA LEU A 499 12.88 19.85 8.30
C LEU A 499 12.44 19.12 7.04
N VAL A 500 13.21 18.12 6.61
CA VAL A 500 12.92 17.32 5.42
C VAL A 500 12.39 15.94 5.82
N GLU A 501 11.20 15.61 5.37
CA GLU A 501 10.71 14.24 5.30
C GLU A 501 11.32 13.52 4.10
N MET A 502 11.93 12.38 4.37
CA MET A 502 12.41 11.48 3.33
C MET A 502 11.27 10.52 3.01
N MET A 503 10.62 10.72 1.86
CA MET A 503 9.59 9.81 1.36
C MET A 503 10.27 8.59 0.72
N GLY A 504 9.51 7.71 0.07
CA GLY A 504 10.06 6.48 -0.52
C GLY A 504 11.12 6.77 -1.59
N ARG A 505 12.26 6.08 -1.55
CA ARG A 505 13.22 6.08 -2.66
C ARG A 505 12.57 5.53 -3.91
N VAL A 506 12.90 6.13 -5.06
CA VAL A 506 12.46 5.60 -6.35
C VAL A 506 12.88 4.14 -6.48
N ASN A 507 11.92 3.31 -6.88
CA ASN A 507 12.06 1.86 -6.95
C ASN A 507 11.99 1.30 -8.36
N PHE A 508 11.90 2.16 -9.38
CA PHE A 508 11.87 1.74 -10.77
C PHE A 508 12.60 2.74 -11.68
N GLY A 509 13.29 2.22 -12.69
CA GLY A 509 13.96 3.02 -13.71
C GLY A 509 15.25 3.73 -13.25
N PRO A 510 15.92 4.46 -14.15
CA PRO A 510 17.28 4.98 -13.96
C PRO A 510 17.41 6.03 -12.84
N ALA A 511 16.30 6.63 -12.42
CA ALA A 511 16.30 7.59 -11.30
C ALA A 511 16.78 6.96 -9.99
N LEU A 512 16.73 5.62 -9.85
CA LEU A 512 17.27 4.86 -8.73
C LEU A 512 18.74 5.22 -8.40
N LEU A 513 19.57 5.55 -9.40
CA LEU A 513 20.98 5.93 -9.17
C LEU A 513 21.15 7.28 -8.46
N GLN A 514 20.09 8.09 -8.38
CA GLN A 514 20.17 9.43 -7.85
C GLN A 514 19.51 9.56 -6.48
N GLU A 515 18.86 8.54 -5.92
CA GLU A 515 17.92 8.65 -4.79
C GLU A 515 18.50 8.89 -3.38
N ARG A 516 19.57 9.67 -3.26
CA ARG A 516 19.93 10.26 -1.96
C ARG A 516 18.83 11.20 -1.47
N LYS A 517 18.57 11.20 -0.17
CA LYS A 517 17.47 11.95 0.47
C LYS A 517 17.97 13.14 1.30
N GLY A 518 17.07 14.05 1.67
CA GLY A 518 17.39 15.28 2.39
C GLY A 518 17.64 16.48 1.46
N LEU A 519 18.63 17.31 1.79
CA LEU A 519 19.11 18.39 0.93
C LEU A 519 20.27 17.87 0.06
N VAL A 520 20.02 17.78 -1.25
CA VAL A 520 20.97 17.21 -2.21
C VAL A 520 21.67 18.33 -2.98
N GLY A 521 23.01 18.31 -2.94
CA GLY A 521 23.87 19.22 -3.72
C GLY A 521 24.47 20.37 -2.90
N PRO A 522 25.77 20.69 -3.10
CA PRO A 522 26.41 21.80 -2.41
C PRO A 522 25.83 23.14 -2.88
N GLY A 523 25.49 24.02 -1.94
CA GLY A 523 24.95 25.35 -2.24
C GLY A 523 23.53 25.33 -2.80
N CYS A 524 22.74 24.29 -2.51
CA CYS A 524 21.36 24.15 -2.94
C CYS A 524 20.37 25.13 -2.28
N VAL A 525 20.76 25.76 -1.18
CA VAL A 525 19.99 26.78 -0.46
C VAL A 525 20.73 28.12 -0.55
N GLN A 526 20.07 29.15 -1.04
CA GLN A 526 20.69 30.39 -1.47
C GLN A 526 19.87 31.62 -1.10
N LEU A 527 20.50 32.79 -1.05
CA LEU A 527 19.83 34.09 -1.08
C LEU A 527 19.90 34.67 -2.50
N GLY A 528 18.74 35.13 -2.97
CA GLY A 528 18.53 35.67 -4.31
C GLY A 528 18.01 34.64 -5.30
N THR A 529 17.54 35.14 -6.44
CA THR A 529 17.20 34.39 -7.65
C THR A 529 18.14 34.80 -8.79
N PRO A 530 18.22 34.02 -9.88
CA PRO A 530 18.97 34.41 -11.08
C PRO A 530 18.60 35.79 -11.65
N PHE A 531 17.41 36.31 -11.32
CA PHE A 531 16.92 37.61 -11.76
C PHE A 531 17.26 38.77 -10.81
N THR A 532 17.66 38.47 -9.57
CA THR A 532 17.99 39.48 -8.54
C THR A 532 19.49 39.81 -8.45
N GLY A 533 20.33 39.09 -9.19
CA GLY A 533 21.78 39.25 -9.18
C GLY A 533 22.52 37.97 -8.74
N PRO A 534 23.75 38.09 -8.21
CA PRO A 534 24.55 36.93 -7.80
C PRO A 534 23.89 36.15 -6.66
N LEU A 535 23.70 34.85 -6.87
CA LEU A 535 23.22 33.91 -5.87
C LEU A 535 24.27 33.75 -4.77
N ARG A 536 23.83 33.74 -3.51
CA ARG A 536 24.70 33.57 -2.34
C ARG A 536 24.33 32.31 -1.58
N ALA A 537 25.20 31.31 -1.60
CA ALA A 537 24.97 30.06 -0.88
C ALA A 537 24.91 30.29 0.64
N ILE A 538 23.95 29.64 1.30
CA ILE A 538 23.91 29.53 2.75
C ILE A 538 24.88 28.44 3.20
N LEU A 539 25.80 28.81 4.10
CA LEU A 539 26.87 27.94 4.61
C LEU A 539 26.73 27.74 6.13
N GLY A 540 27.48 26.78 6.67
CA GLY A 540 27.54 26.55 8.11
C GLY A 540 26.27 25.90 8.63
N TRP A 541 26.16 24.59 8.42
CA TRP A 541 25.00 23.77 8.73
C TRP A 541 25.27 22.87 9.95
N GLU A 542 24.29 22.82 10.84
CA GLU A 542 24.11 21.79 11.86
C GLU A 542 23.02 20.83 11.37
N ILE A 543 23.33 19.54 11.32
CA ILE A 543 22.47 18.52 10.72
C ILE A 543 22.10 17.49 11.78
N PHE A 544 20.80 17.31 12.01
CA PHE A 544 20.25 16.37 12.98
C PHE A 544 19.54 15.24 12.25
N ALA A 545 20.01 14.01 12.47
CA ALA A 545 19.38 12.80 11.95
C ALA A 545 18.26 12.34 12.88
N LEU A 546 17.01 12.28 12.38
CA LEU A 546 15.82 11.95 13.16
C LEU A 546 15.19 10.65 12.62
N PRO A 547 15.63 9.46 13.08
CA PRO A 547 15.14 8.18 12.56
C PRO A 547 13.64 7.96 12.79
N MET A 548 13.07 8.57 13.84
CA MET A 548 11.67 8.39 14.24
C MET A 548 11.32 6.90 14.44
N ASP A 549 12.26 6.14 15.01
CA ASP A 549 12.10 4.73 15.34
C ASP A 549 11.43 4.56 16.72
N GLU A 550 11.06 3.31 17.04
CA GLU A 550 10.37 2.99 18.30
C GLU A 550 11.16 3.45 19.53
N GLU A 551 12.50 3.31 19.50
CA GLU A 551 13.38 3.70 20.60
C GLU A 551 13.36 5.23 20.84
N SER A 552 13.51 6.04 19.78
CA SER A 552 13.50 7.50 19.90
C SER A 552 12.12 8.05 20.27
N LEU A 553 11.04 7.46 19.73
CA LEU A 553 9.68 7.87 20.03
C LEU A 553 9.25 7.52 21.46
N ALA A 554 9.73 6.40 22.01
CA ALA A 554 9.46 6.01 23.40
C ALA A 554 10.09 6.96 24.43
N GLN A 555 11.10 7.75 24.03
CA GLN A 555 11.82 8.69 24.90
C GLN A 555 11.26 10.12 24.84
N LEU A 556 10.13 10.35 24.14
CA LEU A 556 9.52 11.67 24.06
C LEU A 556 9.10 12.18 25.45
N PRO A 557 9.41 13.45 25.78
CA PRO A 557 9.23 13.99 27.13
C PRO A 557 7.80 14.44 27.39
N TRP A 558 6.84 13.50 27.33
CA TRP A 558 5.42 13.79 27.50
C TRP A 558 5.07 14.45 28.84
N ASP A 559 5.78 14.08 29.91
CA ASP A 559 5.60 14.61 31.27
C ASP A 559 5.79 16.13 31.33
N ALA A 560 6.61 16.70 30.43
CA ALA A 560 6.82 18.15 30.34
C ALA A 560 5.57 18.92 29.84
N CYS A 561 4.57 18.19 29.33
CA CYS A 561 3.36 18.73 28.70
C CYS A 561 2.06 18.17 29.31
N GLU A 562 2.12 17.43 30.41
CA GLU A 562 0.92 16.91 31.08
C GLU A 562 0.15 18.03 31.82
N GLY A 563 -1.02 18.39 31.29
CA GLY A 563 -1.94 19.35 31.94
C GLY A 563 -3.01 19.90 31.00
N THR A 564 -4.18 20.25 31.54
CA THR A 564 -5.32 20.82 30.80
C THR A 564 -5.03 22.14 30.08
N ALA A 565 -3.95 22.84 30.44
CA ALA A 565 -3.50 24.06 29.79
C ALA A 565 -2.89 23.82 28.40
N ALA A 566 -2.17 22.70 28.20
CA ALA A 566 -1.57 22.34 26.91
C ALA A 566 -2.61 21.87 25.87
N ARG A 567 -3.79 21.42 26.33
CA ARG A 567 -4.92 21.03 25.47
C ARG A 567 -5.76 22.21 24.97
N LYS A 568 -5.65 23.38 25.59
CA LYS A 568 -6.50 24.56 25.35
C LYS A 568 -5.75 25.78 24.82
N SER A 569 -4.42 25.73 24.77
CA SER A 569 -3.62 26.80 24.18
C SER A 569 -3.68 26.70 22.65
N ALA A 570 -4.05 27.79 21.99
CA ALA A 570 -3.77 27.99 20.57
C ALA A 570 -2.29 27.71 20.31
N TRP A 571 -1.99 26.90 19.31
CA TRP A 571 -0.62 26.58 18.91
C TRP A 571 -0.31 27.20 17.56
N GLU A 572 0.95 27.60 17.38
CA GLU A 572 1.43 28.09 16.09
C GLU A 572 1.53 26.93 15.08
N ARG A 573 1.32 27.24 13.79
CA ARG A 573 1.52 26.30 12.69
C ARG A 573 2.94 25.73 12.73
N GLY A 574 3.09 24.42 12.53
CA GLY A 574 4.39 23.78 12.37
C GLY A 574 4.48 22.33 12.85
N PRO A 575 5.68 21.73 12.81
CA PRO A 575 5.86 20.31 13.07
C PRO A 575 5.58 19.94 14.53
N ARG A 576 4.73 18.94 14.75
CA ARG A 576 4.23 18.59 16.08
C ARG A 576 3.89 17.12 16.26
N PHE A 577 4.06 16.65 17.49
CA PHE A 577 3.62 15.34 17.95
C PHE A 577 2.34 15.46 18.79
N PHE A 578 1.49 14.45 18.69
CA PHE A 578 0.27 14.32 19.46
C PHE A 578 0.17 12.90 20.02
N ARG A 579 -0.25 12.80 21.28
CA ARG A 579 -0.52 11.53 21.96
C ARG A 579 -2.02 11.44 22.26
N TYR A 580 -2.60 10.30 21.92
CA TYR A 580 -3.99 9.94 22.17
C TYR A 580 -4.05 8.56 22.82
N SER A 581 -5.22 8.22 23.34
CA SER A 581 -5.47 6.91 23.91
C SER A 581 -6.74 6.26 23.38
N LEU A 582 -6.57 5.01 22.96
CA LEU A 582 -7.61 4.17 22.38
C LEU A 582 -7.93 3.01 23.35
N HIS A 583 -9.18 2.89 23.79
CA HIS A 583 -9.60 1.77 24.62
C HIS A 583 -10.23 0.64 23.79
N VAL A 584 -9.62 -0.53 23.81
CA VAL A 584 -10.05 -1.70 23.03
C VAL A 584 -10.54 -2.82 23.94
N GLN A 585 -11.78 -3.25 23.78
CA GLN A 585 -12.31 -4.39 24.54
C GLN A 585 -11.76 -5.73 24.06
N GLN A 586 -11.72 -5.91 22.74
CA GLN A 586 -11.16 -7.07 22.06
C GLN A 586 -10.39 -6.60 20.82
N PRO A 587 -9.09 -6.98 20.67
CA PRO A 587 -8.33 -6.68 19.47
C PRO A 587 -9.05 -7.17 18.21
N ALA A 588 -9.19 -6.27 17.25
CA ALA A 588 -9.77 -6.48 15.94
C ALA A 588 -9.15 -5.47 14.98
N ASP A 589 -9.27 -5.70 13.68
CA ASP A 589 -8.73 -4.78 12.67
C ASP A 589 -9.50 -3.46 12.67
N GLY A 590 -8.84 -2.35 12.32
CA GLY A 590 -9.49 -1.04 12.18
C GLY A 590 -8.76 -0.13 11.20
N PHE A 591 -9.26 1.09 11.04
CA PHE A 591 -8.68 2.11 10.17
C PHE A 591 -8.68 3.46 10.86
N LEU A 592 -7.50 4.07 11.01
CA LEU A 592 -7.31 5.39 11.63
C LEU A 592 -7.55 6.49 10.60
N ALA A 593 -8.55 7.34 10.84
CA ALA A 593 -8.77 8.58 10.10
C ALA A 593 -8.08 9.75 10.83
N LEU A 594 -7.44 10.63 10.06
CA LEU A 594 -6.60 11.74 10.54
C LEU A 594 -7.18 13.07 10.05
N GLU A 595 -8.41 13.39 10.45
CA GLU A 595 -9.08 14.60 10.02
C GLU A 595 -8.46 15.86 10.65
N GLY A 596 -8.28 16.90 9.83
CA GLY A 596 -7.61 18.14 10.25
C GLY A 596 -6.08 18.08 10.29
N PHE A 597 -5.48 16.90 10.06
CA PHE A 597 -4.03 16.77 9.89
C PHE A 597 -3.62 16.97 8.43
N ILE A 598 -2.39 17.43 8.21
CA ILE A 598 -1.90 17.75 6.86
C ILE A 598 -1.06 16.60 6.31
N LYS A 599 0.06 16.26 6.95
CA LYS A 599 1.01 15.27 6.45
C LYS A 599 1.95 14.77 7.55
N GLY A 600 2.07 13.46 7.69
CA GLY A 600 3.07 12.88 8.57
C GLY A 600 2.93 11.37 8.70
N PHE A 601 3.07 10.85 9.92
CA PHE A 601 2.95 9.42 10.21
C PHE A 601 2.24 9.16 11.54
N ALA A 602 1.76 7.93 11.73
CA ALA A 602 1.13 7.52 12.98
C ALA A 602 1.66 6.18 13.48
N CYS A 603 1.70 6.03 14.80
CA CYS A 603 2.08 4.80 15.49
C CYS A 603 0.97 4.36 16.44
N VAL A 604 0.84 3.04 16.62
CA VAL A 604 -0.02 2.43 17.65
C VAL A 604 0.83 1.49 18.50
N ASN A 605 0.88 1.75 19.80
CA ASN A 605 1.71 1.00 20.75
C ASN A 605 3.18 0.83 20.27
N GLY A 606 3.79 1.90 19.76
CA GLY A 606 5.15 1.89 19.20
C GLY A 606 5.26 1.39 17.75
N PHE A 607 4.28 0.65 17.23
CA PHE A 607 4.30 0.16 15.86
C PHE A 607 3.94 1.26 14.86
N ASN A 608 4.84 1.57 13.93
CA ASN A 608 4.64 2.58 12.90
C ASN A 608 3.72 2.07 11.77
N LEU A 609 2.50 2.62 11.70
CA LEU A 609 1.50 2.26 10.69
C LEU A 609 1.89 2.73 9.29
N GLY A 610 2.69 3.80 9.19
CA GLY A 610 3.10 4.43 7.94
C GLY A 610 2.62 5.87 7.82
N ARG A 611 2.66 6.39 6.60
CA ARG A 611 2.48 7.81 6.27
C ARG A 611 1.06 8.13 5.90
N TYR A 612 0.59 9.32 6.25
CA TYR A 612 -0.64 9.90 5.74
C TYR A 612 -0.36 11.26 5.09
N TRP A 613 -1.24 11.65 4.16
CA TRP A 613 -1.20 12.96 3.54
C TRP A 613 -2.60 13.35 3.04
N GLN A 614 -3.08 14.52 3.44
CA GLN A 614 -4.42 15.01 3.11
C GLN A 614 -4.74 15.07 1.60
N VAL A 615 -3.71 15.12 0.74
CA VAL A 615 -3.86 15.14 -0.72
C VAL A 615 -4.47 13.86 -1.28
N GLY A 616 -4.50 12.77 -0.50
CA GLY A 616 -5.09 11.50 -0.91
C GLY A 616 -4.29 10.77 -2.00
N PRO A 617 -4.84 9.70 -2.58
CA PRO A 617 -6.22 9.24 -2.41
C PRO A 617 -6.50 8.52 -1.08
N GLN A 618 -5.47 7.97 -0.42
CA GLN A 618 -5.62 7.32 0.89
C GLN A 618 -5.92 8.36 1.98
N GLN A 619 -6.95 8.14 2.78
CA GLN A 619 -7.33 9.03 3.90
C GLN A 619 -7.33 8.33 5.27
N THR A 620 -7.08 7.02 5.29
CA THR A 620 -7.02 6.23 6.52
C THR A 620 -5.81 5.32 6.55
N LEU A 621 -5.30 5.01 7.74
CA LEU A 621 -4.23 4.04 7.96
C LEU A 621 -4.79 2.76 8.56
N TYR A 622 -4.51 1.61 7.94
CA TYR A 622 -4.91 0.30 8.47
C TYR A 622 -4.21 0.01 9.81
N ILE A 623 -5.00 -0.37 10.81
CA ILE A 623 -4.56 -0.87 12.11
C ILE A 623 -4.82 -2.37 12.15
N PRO A 624 -3.78 -3.21 11.96
CA PRO A 624 -3.94 -4.66 12.06
C PRO A 624 -4.15 -5.09 13.52
N TYR A 625 -5.07 -6.02 13.80
CA TYR A 625 -5.35 -6.46 15.17
C TYR A 625 -4.12 -6.90 15.99
N PRO A 626 -3.03 -7.45 15.43
CA PRO A 626 -1.85 -7.84 16.21
C PRO A 626 -1.13 -6.67 16.89
N VAL A 627 -1.31 -5.43 16.43
CA VAL A 627 -0.69 -4.26 17.09
C VAL A 627 -1.51 -3.75 18.28
N LEU A 628 -2.73 -4.26 18.45
CA LEU A 628 -3.66 -3.85 19.49
C LEU A 628 -3.65 -4.81 20.68
N ARG A 629 -3.92 -4.26 21.86
CA ARG A 629 -4.02 -4.97 23.13
C ARG A 629 -5.38 -4.69 23.76
N ARG A 630 -5.87 -5.64 24.56
CA ARG A 630 -7.07 -5.38 25.39
C ARG A 630 -6.76 -4.28 26.41
N GLY A 631 -7.65 -3.31 26.54
CA GLY A 631 -7.50 -2.17 27.44
C GLY A 631 -7.01 -0.92 26.72
N LYS A 632 -6.16 -0.14 27.40
CA LYS A 632 -5.61 1.13 26.89
C LYS A 632 -4.51 0.85 25.85
N ASN A 633 -4.60 1.51 24.70
CA ASN A 633 -3.61 1.51 23.63
C ASN A 633 -3.18 2.96 23.39
N GLU A 634 -1.89 3.17 23.16
CA GLU A 634 -1.36 4.49 22.79
C GLU A 634 -1.45 4.70 21.29
N VAL A 635 -1.89 5.88 20.88
CA VAL A 635 -1.81 6.34 19.48
C VAL A 635 -0.98 7.61 19.44
N LEU A 636 0.11 7.58 18.68
CA LEU A 636 1.01 8.72 18.48
C LEU A 636 0.88 9.18 17.04
N VAL A 637 0.75 10.49 16.82
CA VAL A 637 0.71 11.11 15.49
C VAL A 637 1.75 12.19 15.42
N PHE A 638 2.57 12.17 14.36
CA PHE A 638 3.41 13.29 13.98
C PHE A 638 2.82 13.95 12.73
N ASP A 639 2.85 15.27 12.69
CA ASP A 639 2.40 16.06 11.57
C ASP A 639 3.44 17.15 11.30
N ILE A 640 3.98 17.17 10.08
CA ILE A 640 5.16 17.98 9.73
C ILE A 640 4.81 19.47 9.55
N ASP A 641 3.53 19.77 9.35
CA ASP A 641 3.03 21.10 9.05
C ASP A 641 1.65 21.31 9.68
N SER A 642 1.48 20.95 10.96
CA SER A 642 0.18 21.09 11.63
C SER A 642 -0.38 22.49 11.50
N PRO A 643 -1.69 22.63 11.23
CA PRO A 643 -2.32 23.93 11.12
C PRO A 643 -2.21 24.70 12.45
N GLU A 644 -2.24 26.03 12.33
CA GLU A 644 -2.49 26.93 13.45
C GLU A 644 -3.95 26.76 13.89
N LEU A 645 -4.20 26.71 15.19
CA LEU A 645 -5.56 26.53 15.71
C LEU A 645 -6.00 27.65 16.64
N GLY A 646 -7.27 28.06 16.47
CA GLY A 646 -8.04 28.85 17.41
C GLY A 646 -8.74 27.98 18.48
N GLU A 647 -9.52 28.60 19.38
CA GLU A 647 -10.22 27.90 20.46
C GLU A 647 -11.03 26.68 19.97
N ALA A 648 -10.80 25.52 20.62
CA ALA A 648 -11.55 24.24 20.69
C ALA A 648 -12.22 23.61 19.45
N GLU A 649 -12.80 24.35 18.50
CA GLU A 649 -13.59 23.81 17.38
C GLU A 649 -12.75 23.34 16.18
N ASP A 650 -11.50 23.80 16.06
CA ASP A 650 -10.62 23.48 14.92
C ASP A 650 -9.61 22.33 15.20
N MET A 651 -9.74 21.62 16.33
CA MET A 651 -8.75 20.62 16.78
C MET A 651 -8.67 19.40 15.86
N PRO A 652 -7.47 18.86 15.55
CA PRO A 652 -7.35 17.67 14.74
C PRO A 652 -7.99 16.48 15.45
N VAL A 653 -8.80 15.74 14.70
CA VAL A 653 -9.65 14.68 15.20
C VAL A 653 -9.14 13.34 14.69
N LEU A 654 -8.94 12.42 15.63
CA LEU A 654 -8.78 11.01 15.29
C LEU A 654 -10.11 10.29 15.40
N MET A 655 -10.52 9.69 14.30
CA MET A 655 -11.65 8.76 14.26
C MET A 655 -11.16 7.41 13.76
N TRP A 656 -11.94 6.37 13.99
CA TRP A 656 -11.70 5.10 13.32
C TRP A 656 -12.98 4.47 12.82
N TYR A 657 -12.86 3.79 11.69
CA TYR A 657 -13.99 3.25 10.96
C TYR A 657 -13.82 1.75 10.66
N PRO A 658 -14.91 0.99 10.58
CA PRO A 658 -14.88 -0.42 10.22
C PRO A 658 -14.64 -0.67 8.72
N GLN A 659 -14.85 0.34 7.85
CA GLN A 659 -14.65 0.27 6.39
C GLN A 659 -14.62 1.68 5.78
N TRP A 660 -13.59 2.01 4.99
CA TRP A 660 -13.58 3.20 4.12
C TRP A 660 -13.31 2.76 2.68
N THR A 661 -14.34 2.79 1.84
CA THR A 661 -14.15 2.71 0.39
C THR A 661 -13.58 4.06 -0.08
N PRO A 662 -12.55 4.09 -0.94
CA PRO A 662 -11.92 5.33 -1.42
C PRO A 662 -12.90 6.38 -1.99
N LEU A 663 -14.05 5.93 -2.51
CA LEU A 663 -15.11 6.79 -3.06
C LEU A 663 -15.90 7.59 -1.99
N VAL A 664 -16.01 7.06 -0.77
CA VAL A 664 -16.58 7.81 0.37
C VAL A 664 -15.56 8.86 0.86
N ALA A 665 -14.26 8.58 0.69
CA ALA A 665 -13.19 9.48 1.09
C ALA A 665 -13.19 10.80 0.31
N LEU A 666 -13.45 10.75 -0.99
CA LEU A 666 -13.58 11.96 -1.82
C LEU A 666 -14.85 12.78 -1.53
N ALA A 667 -15.95 12.12 -1.18
CA ALA A 667 -17.22 12.78 -0.89
C ALA A 667 -17.22 13.46 0.50
N ALA A 668 -16.52 12.86 1.46
CA ALA A 668 -16.37 13.34 2.83
C ALA A 668 -15.31 14.45 2.98
N SER A 669 -14.22 14.40 2.20
CA SER A 669 -13.12 15.38 2.31
C SER A 669 -13.38 16.73 1.65
N GLY A 670 -14.49 16.87 0.91
CA GLY A 670 -14.89 18.11 0.23
C GLY A 670 -13.92 18.58 -0.87
N SER A 671 -12.92 17.78 -1.23
CA SER A 671 -11.75 18.19 -2.02
C SER A 671 -11.90 17.95 -3.53
N VAL A 672 -12.97 17.28 -3.97
CA VAL A 672 -13.24 16.96 -5.38
C VAL A 672 -14.72 17.16 -5.70
N ASP A 673 -15.01 17.54 -6.95
CA ASP A 673 -16.38 17.66 -7.47
C ASP A 673 -17.14 16.34 -7.27
N ARG A 674 -18.13 16.40 -6.37
CA ARG A 674 -18.98 15.26 -6.00
C ARG A 674 -19.62 14.61 -7.22
N ALA A 675 -19.81 15.34 -8.33
CA ALA A 675 -20.43 14.82 -9.55
C ALA A 675 -19.54 13.79 -10.28
N GLN A 676 -18.22 13.96 -10.25
CA GLN A 676 -17.26 13.10 -10.97
C GLN A 676 -17.06 11.76 -10.24
N VAL A 677 -16.95 11.80 -8.91
CA VAL A 677 -16.90 10.64 -8.01
C VAL A 677 -18.18 9.80 -8.13
N VAL A 678 -19.32 10.47 -8.24
CA VAL A 678 -20.63 9.83 -8.41
C VAL A 678 -20.82 9.22 -9.80
N ALA A 679 -20.28 9.85 -10.87
CA ALA A 679 -20.30 9.27 -12.22
C ALA A 679 -19.48 7.96 -12.30
N GLU A 680 -18.34 7.89 -11.62
CA GLU A 680 -17.54 6.66 -11.52
C GLU A 680 -18.25 5.58 -10.68
N LEU A 681 -18.88 5.94 -9.55
CA LEU A 681 -19.73 5.04 -8.76
C LEU A 681 -20.90 4.45 -9.56
N LEU A 682 -21.58 5.27 -10.36
CA LEU A 682 -22.70 4.85 -11.19
C LEU A 682 -22.26 3.92 -12.33
N SER A 683 -21.05 4.10 -12.89
CA SER A 683 -20.49 3.18 -13.88
C SER A 683 -20.16 1.81 -13.29
N ALA A 684 -19.72 1.75 -12.03
CA ALA A 684 -19.37 0.52 -11.33
C ALA A 684 -20.59 -0.27 -10.83
N GLN A 685 -21.67 0.41 -10.41
CA GLN A 685 -22.89 -0.24 -9.88
C GLN A 685 -23.92 -0.61 -10.97
N THR A 686 -23.96 0.08 -12.10
CA THR A 686 -24.86 -0.31 -13.21
C THR A 686 -24.49 -1.66 -13.84
N ALA A 687 -23.28 -2.16 -13.60
CA ALA A 687 -22.86 -3.51 -13.98
C ALA A 687 -23.37 -4.63 -13.05
N SER A 688 -23.94 -4.30 -11.88
CA SER A 688 -24.44 -5.28 -10.88
C SER A 688 -25.97 -5.27 -10.68
N ALA A 689 -26.71 -4.44 -11.40
CA ALA A 689 -28.16 -4.28 -11.22
C ALA A 689 -29.02 -5.21 -12.11
N GLU A 690 -28.71 -6.51 -12.10
CA GLU A 690 -29.59 -7.57 -12.67
C GLU A 690 -30.34 -8.37 -11.58
N LEU A 691 -30.38 -7.86 -10.34
CA LEU A 691 -31.22 -8.40 -9.26
C LEU A 691 -32.14 -7.31 -8.73
N ALA A 692 -33.16 -6.95 -9.52
CA ALA A 692 -34.28 -6.18 -9.03
C ALA A 692 -35.24 -7.12 -8.27
N ASP A 693 -35.27 -6.98 -6.95
CA ASP A 693 -36.18 -7.69 -6.04
C ASP A 693 -37.65 -7.38 -6.41
N GLU A 694 -38.45 -8.44 -6.56
CA GLU A 694 -39.89 -8.44 -6.95
C GLU A 694 -40.73 -7.49 -6.07
N THR A 695 -40.24 -7.24 -4.86
CA THR A 695 -40.76 -6.31 -3.87
C THR A 695 -40.77 -4.86 -4.38
N VAL A 696 -39.71 -4.36 -5.01
CA VAL A 696 -39.60 -2.95 -5.42
C VAL A 696 -40.58 -2.60 -6.54
N ALA A 697 -40.79 -3.54 -7.47
CA ALA A 697 -41.71 -3.36 -8.60
C ALA A 697 -43.18 -3.27 -8.14
N GLN A 698 -43.59 -4.09 -7.16
CA GLN A 698 -44.97 -4.07 -6.64
C GLN A 698 -45.31 -2.78 -5.88
N HIS A 699 -44.34 -2.20 -5.16
CA HIS A 699 -44.53 -0.95 -4.42
C HIS A 699 -44.60 0.27 -5.35
N PHE A 700 -43.81 0.27 -6.42
CA PHE A 700 -43.90 1.31 -7.44
C PHE A 700 -45.29 1.34 -8.11
N VAL A 701 -45.86 0.18 -8.42
CA VAL A 701 -47.21 0.07 -9.00
C VAL A 701 -48.28 0.62 -8.04
N LYS A 702 -48.21 0.30 -6.74
CA LYS A 702 -49.15 0.81 -5.74
C LYS A 702 -49.06 2.33 -5.54
N ALA A 703 -47.84 2.90 -5.55
CA ALA A 703 -47.66 4.34 -5.48
C ALA A 703 -48.19 5.02 -6.74
N ARG A 704 -47.93 4.47 -7.93
CA ARG A 704 -48.45 4.97 -9.21
C ARG A 704 -49.97 5.01 -9.28
N ASP A 705 -50.65 3.99 -8.77
CA ASP A 705 -52.12 3.95 -8.85
C ASP A 705 -52.81 5.05 -8.01
N LYS A 706 -52.07 5.71 -7.09
CA LYS A 706 -52.53 6.91 -6.37
C LYS A 706 -52.24 8.23 -7.09
N HIS A 707 -51.39 8.22 -8.13
CA HIS A 707 -50.89 9.41 -8.84
C HIS A 707 -51.14 9.28 -10.35
N PRO A 708 -52.37 9.57 -10.84
CA PRO A 708 -52.79 9.29 -12.23
C PRO A 708 -52.07 10.13 -13.31
N ALA A 709 -51.30 11.15 -12.91
CA ALA A 709 -50.41 11.91 -13.80
C ALA A 709 -49.09 11.17 -14.13
N CYS A 710 -48.76 10.11 -13.39
CA CYS A 710 -47.61 9.25 -13.67
C CYS A 710 -47.91 8.36 -14.89
N PRO A 711 -47.13 8.43 -15.99
CA PRO A 711 -47.41 7.67 -17.21
C PRO A 711 -47.45 6.15 -16.96
N GLN A 712 -48.40 5.45 -17.59
CA GLN A 712 -48.38 3.98 -17.60
C GLN A 712 -47.13 3.48 -18.33
N ILE A 713 -46.29 2.74 -17.62
CA ILE A 713 -45.26 1.92 -18.24
C ILE A 713 -45.97 0.66 -18.73
N ASP A 714 -46.16 0.55 -20.04
CA ASP A 714 -46.77 -0.64 -20.66
C ASP A 714 -45.70 -1.75 -20.69
N PHE A 715 -45.79 -2.68 -19.74
CA PHE A 715 -44.94 -3.86 -19.72
C PHE A 715 -45.43 -4.77 -20.84
N GLN A 716 -44.78 -4.74 -22.00
CA GLN A 716 -45.12 -5.64 -23.10
C GLN A 716 -44.80 -7.09 -22.72
N GLY A 717 -45.78 -7.75 -22.10
CA GLY A 717 -45.93 -9.18 -21.99
C GLY A 717 -47.41 -9.51 -22.23
N PRO A 718 -47.75 -10.67 -22.83
CA PRO A 718 -49.11 -10.96 -23.25
C PRO A 718 -50.08 -10.87 -22.06
N GLN A 719 -51.14 -10.09 -22.23
CA GLN A 719 -52.20 -9.95 -21.24
C GLN A 719 -52.83 -11.31 -20.92
N THR A 720 -52.61 -11.80 -19.72
CA THR A 720 -53.59 -12.29 -18.74
C THR A 720 -52.82 -13.10 -17.69
N THR A 721 -52.98 -12.74 -16.41
CA THR A 721 -52.28 -13.24 -15.21
C THR A 721 -50.88 -12.67 -14.96
N VAL A 722 -50.63 -12.28 -13.70
CA VAL A 722 -49.44 -11.61 -13.17
C VAL A 722 -48.17 -12.44 -13.50
N PRO A 723 -47.12 -11.88 -14.13
CA PRO A 723 -45.91 -12.64 -14.44
C PRO A 723 -44.99 -12.72 -13.21
N ALA A 724 -44.50 -13.93 -12.92
CA ALA A 724 -43.66 -14.29 -11.78
C ALA A 724 -42.15 -14.14 -12.04
N SER A 725 -41.72 -13.09 -12.74
CA SER A 725 -40.29 -12.84 -13.00
C SER A 725 -40.04 -11.39 -13.41
N ALA A 726 -39.02 -10.76 -12.79
CA ALA A 726 -38.65 -9.35 -12.91
C ALA A 726 -37.96 -8.94 -14.23
N ASP A 727 -38.27 -9.59 -15.36
CA ASP A 727 -37.57 -9.37 -16.65
C ASP A 727 -38.03 -8.12 -17.42
N GLY A 728 -38.74 -7.19 -16.77
CA GLY A 728 -39.22 -5.94 -17.39
C GLY A 728 -38.81 -4.65 -16.68
N PHE A 729 -38.16 -4.74 -15.52
CA PHE A 729 -37.90 -3.58 -14.67
C PHE A 729 -36.52 -2.98 -14.95
N SER A 730 -36.36 -2.29 -16.07
CA SER A 730 -35.14 -1.52 -16.34
C SER A 730 -35.16 -0.18 -15.59
N GLY A 731 -34.05 0.19 -14.93
CA GLY A 731 -33.91 1.49 -14.26
C GLY A 731 -34.22 2.68 -15.17
N THR A 732 -33.99 2.52 -16.47
CA THR A 732 -34.29 3.51 -17.53
C THR A 732 -35.79 3.81 -17.66
N ALA A 733 -36.67 2.83 -17.44
CA ALA A 733 -38.12 3.04 -17.50
C ALA A 733 -38.65 3.81 -16.29
N LEU A 734 -38.07 3.52 -15.11
CA LEU A 734 -38.36 4.21 -13.85
C LEU A 734 -37.99 5.70 -13.92
N THR A 735 -36.79 6.00 -14.44
CA THR A 735 -36.30 7.38 -14.62
C THR A 735 -37.21 8.17 -15.57
N LYS A 736 -37.70 7.56 -16.64
CA LYS A 736 -38.62 8.22 -17.60
C LYS A 736 -40.00 8.51 -17.02
N ALA A 737 -40.55 7.60 -16.20
CA ALA A 737 -41.86 7.81 -15.58
C ALA A 737 -41.81 8.91 -14.50
N LEU A 738 -40.74 8.95 -13.70
CA LEU A 738 -40.54 9.97 -12.68
C LEU A 738 -40.29 11.37 -13.28
N ALA A 739 -39.61 11.44 -14.43
CA ALA A 739 -39.34 12.70 -15.13
C ALA A 739 -40.60 13.39 -15.70
N ALA A 740 -41.73 12.68 -15.78
CA ALA A 740 -42.99 13.21 -16.30
C ALA A 740 -43.91 13.82 -15.22
N LEU A 741 -43.58 13.65 -13.94
CA LEU A 741 -44.38 14.18 -12.82
C LEU A 741 -44.01 15.64 -12.51
N HIS A 742 -45.01 16.46 -12.18
CA HIS A 742 -44.77 17.82 -11.69
C HIS A 742 -44.08 17.75 -10.30
N PRO A 743 -43.15 18.67 -9.95
CA PRO A 743 -42.35 18.59 -8.72
C PRO A 743 -43.14 18.35 -7.43
N ASN A 744 -44.30 19.01 -7.29
CA ASN A 744 -45.15 18.87 -6.10
C ASN A 744 -45.88 17.51 -6.04
N GLU A 745 -46.16 16.87 -7.19
CA GLU A 745 -46.74 15.52 -7.24
C GLU A 745 -45.66 14.46 -7.01
N MET A 746 -44.44 14.73 -7.46
CA MET A 746 -43.26 13.88 -7.22
C MET A 746 -42.97 13.77 -5.72
N GLU A 747 -43.08 14.86 -4.97
CA GLU A 747 -42.87 14.87 -3.52
C GLU A 747 -43.93 14.03 -2.78
N SER A 748 -45.19 14.10 -3.19
CA SER A 748 -46.27 13.25 -2.66
C SER A 748 -46.10 11.78 -3.04
N PHE A 749 -45.70 11.49 -4.28
CA PHE A 749 -45.43 10.14 -4.78
C PHE A 749 -44.27 9.48 -4.02
N VAL A 750 -43.21 10.24 -3.73
CA VAL A 750 -42.07 9.81 -2.91
C VAL A 750 -42.48 9.63 -1.45
N GLY A 751 -43.37 10.48 -0.92
CA GLY A 751 -43.95 10.33 0.41
C GLY A 751 -44.73 9.03 0.58
N ASP A 752 -45.45 8.58 -0.45
CA ASP A 752 -46.19 7.31 -0.45
C ASP A 752 -45.26 6.07 -0.52
N LEU A 753 -44.02 6.21 -0.98
CA LEU A 753 -42.99 5.14 -1.02
C LEU A 753 -42.20 5.00 0.28
N ARG A 754 -42.26 6.01 1.16
CA ARG A 754 -41.42 6.18 2.35
C ARG A 754 -41.79 5.31 3.59
N PRO A 755 -43.06 4.97 3.88
CA PRO A 755 -43.41 4.41 5.20
C PRO A 755 -42.98 2.96 5.46
N GLU A 756 -42.55 2.19 4.46
CA GLU A 756 -42.14 0.78 4.66
C GLU A 756 -40.66 0.52 4.29
N ALA A 757 -39.95 1.56 3.85
CA ALA A 757 -38.53 1.54 3.47
C ALA A 757 -37.56 1.55 4.66
N GLU A 758 -38.05 1.72 5.90
CA GLU A 758 -37.23 1.54 7.12
C GLU A 758 -36.85 0.06 7.37
N SER A 759 -37.46 -0.88 6.65
CA SER A 759 -37.15 -2.32 6.76
C SER A 759 -36.13 -2.85 5.74
N VAL A 760 -35.70 -2.03 4.76
CA VAL A 760 -34.76 -2.45 3.70
C VAL A 760 -33.55 -1.51 3.68
N SER A 761 -32.44 -2.04 4.21
CA SER A 761 -31.11 -1.41 4.28
C SER A 761 -30.59 -0.86 2.94
N LEU A 762 -29.91 0.30 3.02
CA LEU A 762 -28.91 0.81 2.07
C LEU A 762 -29.27 0.73 0.57
N SER A 763 -30.24 1.52 0.12
CA SER A 763 -30.47 1.72 -1.34
C SER A 763 -30.99 3.12 -1.75
N LEU A 764 -30.90 4.13 -0.89
CA LEU A 764 -31.42 5.48 -1.16
C LEU A 764 -30.36 6.59 -1.26
N LEU A 765 -29.10 6.24 -1.53
CA LEU A 765 -28.11 7.24 -1.95
C LEU A 765 -28.36 7.73 -3.39
N SER A 766 -29.10 6.94 -4.19
CA SER A 766 -29.32 7.17 -5.63
C SER A 766 -30.28 8.31 -5.97
N PHE A 767 -31.11 8.81 -5.03
CA PHE A 767 -32.20 9.74 -5.36
C PHE A 767 -31.83 11.22 -5.20
N HIS A 768 -30.98 11.58 -4.22
CA HIS A 768 -30.42 12.95 -4.15
C HIS A 768 -29.50 13.24 -5.34
N ILE A 769 -28.86 12.20 -5.87
CA ILE A 769 -27.94 12.24 -7.02
C ILE A 769 -28.66 12.62 -8.32
N VAL A 770 -29.85 12.07 -8.59
CA VAL A 770 -30.59 12.36 -9.83
C VAL A 770 -31.13 13.80 -9.84
N VAL A 771 -31.59 14.32 -8.71
CA VAL A 771 -32.07 15.70 -8.60
C VAL A 771 -30.95 16.70 -8.88
N VAL A 772 -29.74 16.45 -8.35
CA VAL A 772 -28.58 17.32 -8.60
C VAL A 772 -28.13 17.26 -10.06
N VAL A 773 -28.08 16.07 -10.68
CA VAL A 773 -27.71 15.93 -12.10
C VAL A 773 -28.73 16.62 -13.02
N VAL A 774 -30.03 16.54 -12.73
CA VAL A 774 -31.06 17.21 -13.52
C VAL A 774 -30.97 18.73 -13.38
N VAL A 775 -30.72 19.25 -12.18
CA VAL A 775 -30.52 20.70 -11.95
C VAL A 775 -29.29 21.22 -12.69
N VAL A 776 -28.19 20.47 -12.70
CA VAL A 776 -26.94 20.83 -13.41
C VAL A 776 -27.12 20.78 -14.92
N VAL A 777 -27.82 19.78 -15.47
CA VAL A 777 -28.11 19.69 -16.91
C VAL A 777 -29.01 20.84 -17.34
N VAL A 778 -30.02 21.21 -16.55
CA VAL A 778 -30.89 22.36 -16.82
C VAL A 778 -30.10 23.68 -16.78
N LEU A 779 -29.16 23.83 -15.84
CA LEU A 779 -28.26 24.98 -15.77
C LEU A 779 -27.31 25.07 -16.97
N LEU A 780 -26.72 23.96 -17.40
CA LEU A 780 -25.83 23.91 -18.57
C LEU A 780 -26.57 24.21 -19.87
N VAL A 781 -27.81 23.72 -20.02
CA VAL A 781 -28.67 24.06 -21.17
C VAL A 781 -29.07 25.54 -21.12
N ALA A 782 -29.40 26.08 -19.94
CA ALA A 782 -29.71 27.50 -19.80
C ALA A 782 -28.50 28.40 -20.13
N VAL A 783 -27.28 28.01 -19.74
CA VAL A 783 -26.04 28.70 -20.09
C VAL A 783 -25.75 28.60 -21.59
N ALA A 784 -25.92 27.42 -22.20
CA ALA A 784 -25.73 27.24 -23.63
C ALA A 784 -26.71 28.09 -24.46
N VAL A 785 -27.98 28.18 -24.02
CA VAL A 785 -28.99 29.04 -24.63
C VAL A 785 -28.65 30.52 -24.43
N ALA A 786 -28.19 30.92 -23.23
CA ALA A 786 -27.77 32.29 -22.97
C ALA A 786 -26.55 32.72 -23.82
N VAL A 787 -25.58 31.81 -24.02
CA VAL A 787 -24.42 32.04 -24.88
C VAL A 787 -24.85 32.12 -26.36
N ALA A 788 -25.74 31.24 -26.81
CA ALA A 788 -26.27 31.28 -28.17
C ALA A 788 -27.05 32.58 -28.46
N VAL A 789 -27.81 33.08 -27.48
CA VAL A 789 -28.52 34.38 -27.57
C VAL A 789 -27.54 35.56 -27.51
N ALA A 790 -26.45 35.47 -26.76
CA ALA A 790 -25.40 36.49 -26.71
C ALA A 790 -24.64 36.64 -28.04
N PHE A 791 -24.49 35.55 -28.81
CA PHE A 791 -23.93 35.60 -30.18
C PHE A 791 -24.88 36.24 -31.20
N ALA A 792 -26.17 36.37 -30.88
CA ALA A 792 -27.20 36.96 -31.74
C ALA A 792 -27.55 38.42 -31.38
N ALA A 793 -27.02 38.96 -30.28
CA ALA A 793 -27.30 40.31 -29.80
C ALA A 793 -26.13 41.28 -30.04
N ASP A 794 -26.41 42.57 -30.18
CA ASP A 794 -25.40 43.61 -30.30
C ASP A 794 -24.65 43.84 -28.97
N ALA A 795 -23.50 44.53 -29.04
CA ALA A 795 -22.48 44.55 -27.98
C ALA A 795 -22.99 45.01 -26.59
N ALA A 796 -24.08 45.78 -26.54
CA ALA A 796 -24.70 46.19 -25.28
C ALA A 796 -25.60 45.08 -24.66
N GLY A 797 -26.27 44.27 -25.49
CA GLY A 797 -27.10 43.14 -25.05
C GLY A 797 -26.28 41.97 -24.52
N ALA A 798 -25.11 41.70 -25.11
CA ALA A 798 -24.23 40.61 -24.70
C ALA A 798 -23.71 40.76 -23.25
N VAL A 799 -23.44 42.00 -22.80
CA VAL A 799 -22.96 42.26 -21.43
C VAL A 799 -24.03 42.00 -20.38
N VAL A 800 -25.29 42.31 -20.67
CA VAL A 800 -26.42 42.08 -19.75
C VAL A 800 -26.72 40.59 -19.62
N VAL A 801 -26.64 39.84 -20.73
CA VAL A 801 -26.89 38.39 -20.75
C VAL A 801 -25.79 37.62 -20.02
N VAL A 802 -24.53 38.01 -20.19
CA VAL A 802 -23.40 37.40 -19.46
C VAL A 802 -23.47 37.70 -17.96
N ALA A 803 -23.83 38.93 -17.57
CA ALA A 803 -24.02 39.28 -16.16
C ALA A 803 -25.16 38.47 -15.50
N ALA A 804 -26.28 38.29 -16.20
CA ALA A 804 -27.39 37.46 -15.72
C ALA A 804 -27.01 35.98 -15.61
N ALA A 805 -26.24 35.44 -16.57
CA ALA A 805 -25.75 34.06 -16.52
C ALA A 805 -24.80 33.83 -15.34
N VAL A 806 -23.91 34.78 -15.04
CA VAL A 806 -23.00 34.69 -13.89
C VAL A 806 -23.75 34.73 -12.55
N VAL A 807 -24.84 35.51 -12.46
CA VAL A 807 -25.70 35.55 -11.27
C VAL A 807 -26.47 34.24 -11.09
N VAL A 808 -27.03 33.67 -12.16
CA VAL A 808 -27.75 32.38 -12.10
C VAL A 808 -26.81 31.24 -11.74
N VAL A 809 -25.59 31.22 -12.29
CA VAL A 809 -24.56 30.24 -11.93
C VAL A 809 -24.11 30.43 -10.48
N SER A 810 -23.94 31.67 -10.01
CA SER A 810 -23.59 31.94 -8.61
C SER A 810 -24.69 31.55 -7.61
N ILE A 811 -25.97 31.68 -7.98
CA ILE A 811 -27.10 31.22 -7.16
C ILE A 811 -27.18 29.69 -7.19
N GLY A 812 -26.97 29.06 -8.35
CA GLY A 812 -26.95 27.59 -8.49
C GLY A 812 -25.74 26.90 -7.87
N MET A 813 -24.63 27.60 -7.65
CA MET A 813 -23.47 27.08 -6.88
C MET A 813 -23.60 27.29 -5.37
N ARG A 814 -24.58 28.10 -4.92
CA ARG A 814 -24.85 28.36 -3.49
C ARG A 814 -26.01 27.54 -2.92
N ILE A 815 -26.93 27.08 -3.78
CA ILE A 815 -27.96 26.07 -3.49
C ILE A 815 -27.31 24.71 -3.64
#